data_AF-A0A536I0N7-F1
#
_entry.id   AF-A0A536I0N7-F1
#
_cell.length_a   1.000
_cell.length_b   1.000
_cell.length_c   1.000
_cell.angle_alpha   90.00
_cell.angle_beta   90.00
_cell.angle_gamma   90.00
#
_symmetry.space_group_name_H-M   'P 1'
#
loop_
_entity.id
_entity.type
_entity.pdbx_description
1 polymer ?
#
loop_
_entity_poly.entity_id
_entity_poly.type
_entity_poly.pdbx_seq_one_letter_code
_entity_poly.pdbx_strand_id
1 'polypeptide(L)'
;MAMTKEKLDPPQSVVSFGEKNYRPSAVEQDLYGWWERSGFFTPDESNPNKPFVMMLPLPNVTGDLHLGHALGFGGYEDLMARWHRMRGEPTLYMPGTDHAGIIAQKVVEDELAKNEIGRNDLGREKFVAEMWKWMDHYRPRIEKQLRLLGCSLDWSRRNFTMEPSKQRAVRTHFIRLFKRGHLYRADRIVHWCVRCQTTYSDLELEHVQRTDALYFVRYPWADPKPGDPPLVIATTRPETIVADVAVAVHPDDERWKPFIGREVLVPMIERRVKVIADEAVDPRFGTGALKITPGHDATDFDIGQRHGLPVITVIDTRGFMTPAAGPLAGPDREVGRRMAVEMLKDRGLLVKEEPLTHAVGVHDRCKTVDEPLVMKQWWVRMPQLAAPAIAAVREGRVTIHPRYQEKVYFNWMENIRDWPVSRQIWWGHSIPVWYCRDCDEIVVPEEDGPDPTRCTRCRSDDIHHDPDVLDTWFSSALWPFSTLGWPDQTRDLPRYYPGSVLETGYDILFFWVARMIMMGIEEMGDIPFHTVYLHGLVLVDGEKMSKSTGNVISPVGFIEQYGADALRFALVNGVAAGADQTLSEAKLQNAKEFANKLWNIGRFVLHHIDENAEALRDWRSDRTPAPAAGAGSADPSLGHAERWILSRTEATVAELTRLIEHYLFGEYVSALQQFVWGEFADVYLELAKAGLRDEKRAVSTVRTLAYVLDRVLHRPLAVARDREVAEARHAIGRAGGAHGHRARARARDPQPPPGGRHQAGRAREDDARRRHDRDPRSRRPHLASRADRGHVRIRQRAGDRGARDRGARRGRARSRCTPRAPRKRAGRGEGDAAPFTRPTRATRLRREGARECGREREGEARRTGGARTAARRGAPPGRVSGTAYICLTCGVQQSPSVFAPERCPICEDERQYVRQGGQAWTTLDELAAQGNRVELRELEPGLVGVGAQPAVGIGQRALLVRTPGGNFLWDCFGFIDETSVDAIRAMGGIAGIAFSHPHFYGVMVEWSRAFGGCPIWIPSADRAWVQRDDPAIVEWGGTKELTPGLTLIQTGGHFEGSAVLHWAAGADGRGALLVGDTITVVPDVRAVSFMRSYPNLIPLPADEIRRILATVRPYAFERIYGGWWDRVTQSDGQRVVERSARRYLKWIGASGDL
;
A
#
# COMPACT_ATOMS: atom_id res chain seq x y z
N MET A 1 -21.65 34.25 21.71
CA MET A 1 -22.68 34.99 20.96
C MET A 1 -23.04 34.18 19.73
N ALA A 2 -24.32 33.97 19.43
CA ALA A 2 -24.71 33.32 18.17
C ALA A 2 -24.69 34.37 17.04
N MET A 3 -23.68 34.32 16.18
CA MET A 3 -23.72 35.10 14.93
C MET A 3 -24.82 34.52 14.05
N THR A 4 -25.83 35.33 13.74
CA THR A 4 -26.72 35.06 12.62
C THR A 4 -25.87 34.92 11.35
N LYS A 5 -25.93 33.78 10.66
CA LYS A 5 -25.19 33.56 9.40
C LYS A 5 -25.71 34.55 8.33
N GLU A 6 -25.09 35.73 8.27
CA GLU A 6 -25.33 36.71 7.22
C GLU A 6 -24.91 36.09 5.89
N LYS A 7 -25.77 36.26 4.89
CA LYS A 7 -25.59 35.65 3.58
C LYS A 7 -24.74 36.58 2.73
N LEU A 8 -23.44 36.33 2.76
CA LEU A 8 -22.49 37.01 1.89
C LEU A 8 -22.75 36.58 0.44
N ASP A 9 -22.87 37.53 -0.48
CA ASP A 9 -22.88 37.25 -1.91
C ASP A 9 -21.57 36.58 -2.37
N PRO A 10 -21.61 35.70 -3.38
CA PRO A 10 -20.40 35.07 -3.92
C PRO A 10 -19.45 36.11 -4.55
N PRO A 11 -18.13 35.89 -4.48
CA PRO A 11 -17.16 36.82 -5.06
C PRO A 11 -17.24 36.82 -6.59
N GLN A 12 -16.98 37.99 -7.20
CA GLN A 12 -17.13 38.18 -8.65
C GLN A 12 -16.21 37.29 -9.49
N SER A 13 -15.06 36.89 -8.95
CA SER A 13 -14.14 35.88 -9.49
C SER A 13 -14.79 34.50 -9.74
N VAL A 14 -15.84 34.14 -8.98
CA VAL A 14 -16.53 32.85 -9.07
C VAL A 14 -17.71 32.88 -10.04
N VAL A 15 -18.33 34.04 -10.25
CA VAL A 15 -19.49 34.21 -11.16
C VAL A 15 -19.11 34.78 -12.54
N SER A 16 -17.90 35.31 -12.70
CA SER A 16 -17.41 35.88 -13.96
C SER A 16 -16.80 34.81 -14.89
N PHE A 17 -17.62 34.28 -15.81
CA PHE A 17 -17.15 33.40 -16.89
C PHE A 17 -16.52 34.18 -18.06
N GLY A 18 -15.70 35.18 -17.76
CA GLY A 18 -15.01 36.00 -18.77
C GLY A 18 -13.91 35.26 -19.52
N GLU A 19 -13.03 34.56 -18.80
CA GLU A 19 -11.80 33.97 -19.37
C GLU A 19 -12.02 32.66 -20.13
N LYS A 20 -11.41 32.54 -21.32
CA LYS A 20 -11.56 31.38 -22.21
C LYS A 20 -11.08 30.06 -21.60
N ASN A 21 -10.00 30.11 -20.83
CA ASN A 21 -9.40 28.95 -20.14
C ASN A 21 -9.59 29.13 -18.63
N TYR A 22 -9.68 28.03 -17.88
CA TYR A 22 -9.70 28.07 -16.42
C TYR A 22 -8.35 28.56 -15.86
N ARG A 23 -8.40 29.45 -14.87
CA ARG A 23 -7.22 29.93 -14.12
C ARG A 23 -7.49 29.73 -12.61
N PRO A 24 -7.04 28.61 -12.03
CA PRO A 24 -7.30 28.26 -10.62
C PRO A 24 -6.98 29.39 -9.64
N SER A 25 -5.81 30.02 -9.80
CA SER A 25 -5.33 31.13 -8.97
C SER A 25 -6.12 32.44 -9.08
N ALA A 26 -7.09 32.54 -10.00
CA ALA A 26 -8.04 33.64 -10.08
C ALA A 26 -9.38 33.35 -9.39
N VAL A 27 -9.60 32.13 -8.87
CA VAL A 27 -10.90 31.66 -8.37
C VAL A 27 -10.78 30.97 -7.00
N GLU A 28 -9.89 29.99 -6.84
CA GLU A 28 -9.87 29.06 -5.70
C GLU A 28 -9.73 29.77 -4.33
N GLN A 29 -8.88 30.79 -4.23
CA GLN A 29 -8.62 31.51 -2.97
C GLN A 29 -9.80 32.39 -2.51
N ASP A 30 -10.40 33.16 -3.43
CA ASP A 30 -11.56 34.01 -3.13
C ASP A 30 -12.78 33.16 -2.72
N LEU A 31 -12.99 32.07 -3.48
CA LEU A 31 -14.03 31.08 -3.29
C LEU A 31 -13.93 30.43 -1.90
N TYR A 32 -12.73 29.98 -1.51
CA TYR A 32 -12.49 29.40 -0.19
C TYR A 32 -12.76 30.42 0.94
N GLY A 33 -12.25 31.64 0.80
CA GLY A 33 -12.47 32.70 1.77
C GLY A 33 -13.96 33.06 1.94
N TRP A 34 -14.77 32.93 0.89
CA TRP A 34 -16.22 33.09 0.96
C TRP A 34 -16.90 31.94 1.71
N TRP A 35 -16.52 30.68 1.47
CA TRP A 35 -17.06 29.53 2.22
C TRP A 35 -16.77 29.60 3.72
N GLU A 36 -15.55 29.98 4.09
CA GLU A 36 -15.13 30.12 5.49
C GLU A 36 -15.90 31.25 6.19
N ARG A 37 -15.94 32.46 5.60
CA ARG A 37 -16.69 33.60 6.18
C ARG A 37 -18.20 33.38 6.27
N SER A 38 -18.77 32.58 5.36
CA SER A 38 -20.20 32.24 5.38
C SER A 38 -20.55 31.09 6.34
N GLY A 39 -19.55 30.48 6.98
CA GLY A 39 -19.73 29.41 7.96
C GLY A 39 -20.34 28.14 7.36
N PHE A 40 -20.01 27.79 6.11
CA PHE A 40 -20.56 26.59 5.46
C PHE A 40 -19.95 25.28 5.96
N PHE A 41 -18.75 25.34 6.56
CA PHE A 41 -18.05 24.16 7.07
C PHE A 41 -18.58 23.70 8.44
N THR A 42 -18.93 24.64 9.32
CA THR A 42 -19.48 24.41 10.66
C THR A 42 -20.87 23.76 10.61
N PRO A 43 -21.09 22.63 11.32
CA PRO A 43 -22.37 21.93 11.35
C PRO A 43 -23.58 22.82 11.71
N ASP A 44 -24.76 22.47 11.19
CA ASP A 44 -26.02 23.00 11.72
C ASP A 44 -26.42 22.22 12.97
N GLU A 45 -26.12 22.79 14.13
CA GLU A 45 -26.42 22.21 15.46
C GLU A 45 -27.93 22.08 15.73
N SER A 46 -28.79 22.75 14.95
CA SER A 46 -30.24 22.65 15.06
C SER A 46 -30.85 21.52 14.21
N ASN A 47 -30.07 20.91 13.31
CA ASN A 47 -30.51 19.79 12.48
C ASN A 47 -30.47 18.47 13.30
N PRO A 48 -31.61 17.80 13.53
CA PRO A 48 -31.70 16.64 14.43
C PRO A 48 -31.17 15.32 13.83
N ASN A 49 -30.79 15.28 12.55
CA ASN A 49 -30.24 14.08 11.91
C ASN A 49 -28.99 13.56 12.66
N LYS A 50 -28.63 12.27 12.50
CA LYS A 50 -27.32 11.77 12.95
C LYS A 50 -26.22 12.54 12.19
N PRO A 51 -25.19 13.07 12.87
CA PRO A 51 -24.10 13.77 12.20
C PRO A 51 -23.17 12.77 11.52
N PHE A 52 -22.51 13.23 10.46
CA PHE A 52 -21.28 12.61 9.99
C PHE A 52 -20.11 13.26 10.73
N VAL A 53 -19.24 12.44 11.31
CA VAL A 53 -18.12 12.93 12.14
C VAL A 53 -16.84 12.23 11.72
N MET A 54 -15.80 13.03 11.48
CA MET A 54 -14.49 12.59 11.05
C MET A 54 -13.42 13.57 11.56
N MET A 55 -12.27 13.04 11.96
CA MET A 55 -11.25 13.78 12.70
C MET A 55 -9.95 13.79 11.88
N LEU A 56 -9.50 14.99 11.48
CA LEU A 56 -8.27 15.18 10.71
C LEU A 56 -7.09 14.47 11.42
N PRO A 57 -6.39 13.54 10.75
CA PRO A 57 -5.16 12.95 11.28
C PRO A 57 -4.13 14.04 11.52
N LEU A 58 -3.63 14.11 12.75
CA LEU A 58 -2.90 15.27 13.24
C LEU A 58 -1.61 15.54 12.43
N PRO A 59 -1.53 16.64 11.66
CA PRO A 59 -0.27 17.02 11.03
C PRO A 59 0.73 17.46 12.12
N ASN A 60 1.86 16.73 12.18
CA ASN A 60 2.97 17.01 13.07
C ASN A 60 3.60 18.39 12.78
N VAL A 61 3.65 19.29 13.77
CA VAL A 61 4.14 20.68 13.62
C VAL A 61 5.67 20.72 13.51
N THR A 62 6.16 20.30 12.33
CA THR A 62 7.55 19.92 12.06
C THR A 62 8.05 20.52 10.73
N GLY A 63 7.42 21.58 10.25
CA GLY A 63 7.60 22.13 8.90
C GLY A 63 6.31 22.09 8.06
N ASP A 64 6.46 22.15 6.74
CA ASP A 64 5.35 22.10 5.79
C ASP A 64 4.68 20.72 5.66
N LEU A 65 3.46 20.73 5.11
CA LEU A 65 2.75 19.54 4.61
C LEU A 65 3.40 19.00 3.32
N HIS A 66 2.98 17.81 2.90
CA HIS A 66 3.53 17.09 1.74
C HIS A 66 2.44 16.33 0.98
N LEU A 67 2.75 15.78 -0.21
CA LEU A 67 1.74 15.16 -1.09
C LEU A 67 0.90 14.05 -0.40
N GLY A 68 1.46 13.29 0.55
CA GLY A 68 0.67 12.35 1.38
C GLY A 68 -0.43 13.02 2.23
N HIS A 69 -0.13 14.18 2.83
CA HIS A 69 -1.14 15.00 3.54
C HIS A 69 -2.19 15.57 2.57
N ALA A 70 -1.80 15.88 1.33
CA ALA A 70 -2.75 16.31 0.30
C ALA A 70 -3.68 15.17 -0.16
N LEU A 71 -3.20 13.92 -0.16
CA LEU A 71 -3.98 12.73 -0.50
C LEU A 71 -5.08 12.44 0.54
N GLY A 72 -4.73 12.31 1.83
CA GLY A 72 -5.70 12.07 2.89
C GLY A 72 -6.65 13.27 3.06
N PHE A 73 -6.12 14.40 3.54
CA PHE A 73 -6.91 15.53 4.01
C PHE A 73 -7.73 16.21 2.91
N GLY A 74 -7.15 16.31 1.70
CA GLY A 74 -7.76 16.98 0.54
C GLY A 74 -8.39 16.01 -0.47
N GLY A 75 -7.79 14.83 -0.66
CA GLY A 75 -8.30 13.82 -1.58
C GLY A 75 -9.50 13.06 -1.02
N TYR A 76 -9.29 12.26 0.02
CA TYR A 76 -10.31 11.35 0.57
C TYR A 76 -11.22 12.01 1.61
N GLU A 77 -10.65 12.66 2.63
CA GLU A 77 -11.41 13.25 3.74
C GLU A 77 -12.36 14.35 3.27
N ASP A 78 -11.85 15.38 2.60
CA ASP A 78 -12.69 16.48 2.15
C ASP A 78 -13.72 16.06 1.08
N LEU A 79 -13.49 14.97 0.35
CA LEU A 79 -14.49 14.35 -0.53
C LEU A 79 -15.63 13.72 0.28
N MET A 80 -15.32 12.91 1.30
CA MET A 80 -16.33 12.35 2.21
C MET A 80 -17.11 13.46 2.94
N ALA A 81 -16.41 14.42 3.54
CA ALA A 81 -17.02 15.52 4.30
C ALA A 81 -17.99 16.35 3.45
N ARG A 82 -17.64 16.61 2.18
CA ARG A 82 -18.53 17.30 1.23
C ARG A 82 -19.71 16.43 0.82
N TRP A 83 -19.49 15.15 0.50
CA TRP A 83 -20.57 14.23 0.10
C TRP A 83 -21.63 14.06 1.19
N HIS A 84 -21.23 13.85 2.46
CA HIS A 84 -22.16 13.77 3.59
C HIS A 84 -22.89 15.11 3.83
N ARG A 85 -22.19 16.24 3.74
CA ARG A 85 -22.80 17.58 3.90
C ARG A 85 -23.85 17.84 2.80
N MET A 86 -23.61 17.37 1.58
CA MET A 86 -24.53 17.45 0.44
C MET A 86 -25.71 16.45 0.51
N ARG A 87 -25.64 15.44 1.40
CA ARG A 87 -26.78 14.56 1.75
C ARG A 87 -27.68 15.14 2.85
N GLY A 88 -27.39 16.35 3.35
CA GLY A 88 -28.15 17.01 4.41
C GLY A 88 -27.84 16.50 5.82
N GLU A 89 -26.73 15.79 5.97
CA GLU A 89 -26.22 15.30 7.26
C GLU A 89 -25.36 16.41 7.93
N PRO A 90 -25.48 16.64 9.24
CA PRO A 90 -24.60 17.58 9.95
C PRO A 90 -23.16 17.07 9.96
N THR A 91 -22.31 17.61 9.09
CA THR A 91 -20.95 17.11 8.89
C THR A 91 -19.92 17.89 9.70
N LEU A 92 -19.35 17.25 10.71
CA LEU A 92 -18.18 17.73 11.46
C LEU A 92 -16.91 17.08 10.92
N TYR A 93 -16.05 17.90 10.32
CA TYR A 93 -14.67 17.54 9.94
C TYR A 93 -13.74 18.37 10.84
N MET A 94 -13.20 17.72 11.88
CA MET A 94 -12.51 18.39 13.01
C MET A 94 -11.05 18.73 12.68
N PRO A 95 -10.62 20.00 12.73
CA PRO A 95 -9.22 20.38 12.53
C PRO A 95 -8.37 20.24 13.80
N GLY A 96 -7.11 19.86 13.62
CA GLY A 96 -6.08 20.01 14.65
C GLY A 96 -4.65 19.90 14.14
N THR A 97 -3.70 19.87 15.08
CA THR A 97 -2.24 19.78 14.84
C THR A 97 -1.57 19.05 16.01
N ASP A 98 -0.50 18.28 15.77
CA ASP A 98 0.25 17.61 16.84
C ASP A 98 1.54 18.36 17.24
N HIS A 99 1.78 18.44 18.54
CA HIS A 99 3.06 18.81 19.15
C HIS A 99 4.21 17.85 18.78
N ALA A 100 3.91 16.61 18.37
CA ALA A 100 4.82 15.64 17.79
C ALA A 100 6.07 15.22 18.63
N GLY A 101 6.09 15.52 19.94
CA GLY A 101 7.10 15.07 20.91
C GLY A 101 8.54 15.05 20.39
N ILE A 102 9.14 13.85 20.36
CA ILE A 102 10.52 13.58 19.87
C ILE A 102 10.77 14.09 18.45
N ILE A 103 9.78 14.06 17.56
CA ILE A 103 9.96 14.46 16.15
C ILE A 103 10.11 15.97 16.05
N ALA A 104 9.25 16.73 16.72
CA ALA A 104 9.37 18.19 16.77
C ALA A 104 10.62 18.61 17.54
N GLN A 105 10.91 17.97 18.69
CA GLN A 105 12.12 18.26 19.46
C GLN A 105 13.38 18.06 18.62
N LYS A 106 13.50 16.93 17.91
CA LYS A 106 14.65 16.69 17.02
C LYS A 106 14.77 17.76 15.93
N VAL A 107 13.68 18.15 15.28
CA VAL A 107 13.73 19.16 14.21
C VAL A 107 14.21 20.52 14.74
N VAL A 108 13.86 20.89 15.98
CA VAL A 108 14.37 22.12 16.62
C VAL A 108 15.82 21.96 17.10
N GLU A 109 16.22 20.78 17.60
CA GLU A 109 17.63 20.46 17.90
C GLU A 109 18.51 20.56 16.62
N ASP A 110 18.07 19.98 15.50
CA ASP A 110 18.76 20.03 14.21
C ASP A 110 18.80 21.46 13.61
N GLU A 111 17.85 22.34 13.94
CA GLU A 111 17.86 23.77 13.55
C GLU A 111 18.82 24.60 14.42
N LEU A 112 18.80 24.40 15.75
CA LEU A 112 19.70 25.07 16.68
C LEU A 112 21.17 24.70 16.44
N ALA A 113 21.44 23.42 16.11
CA ALA A 113 22.77 22.92 15.80
C ALA A 113 23.44 23.62 14.60
N LYS A 114 22.67 24.22 13.67
CA LYS A 114 23.23 25.04 12.56
C LYS A 114 23.92 26.32 13.05
N ASN A 115 23.62 26.74 14.27
CA ASN A 115 24.22 27.89 14.95
C ASN A 115 25.19 27.44 16.06
N GLU A 116 25.62 26.16 16.04
CA GLU A 116 26.51 25.54 17.02
C GLU A 116 25.94 25.49 18.47
N ILE A 117 24.62 25.64 18.62
CA ILE A 117 23.92 25.61 19.92
C ILE A 117 23.30 24.22 20.15
N GLY A 118 23.72 23.54 21.22
CA GLY A 118 23.09 22.31 21.68
C GLY A 118 21.92 22.55 22.65
N ARG A 119 21.06 21.53 22.79
CA ARG A 119 19.95 21.53 23.76
C ARG A 119 20.42 21.84 25.18
N ASN A 120 21.53 21.25 25.59
CA ASN A 120 22.05 21.35 26.96
C ASN A 120 22.62 22.75 27.27
N ASP A 121 23.10 23.49 26.27
CA ASP A 121 23.66 24.84 26.42
C ASP A 121 22.58 25.89 26.68
N LEU A 122 21.35 25.65 26.20
CA LEU A 122 20.18 26.47 26.48
C LEU A 122 19.56 26.17 27.86
N GLY A 123 19.53 24.89 28.24
CA GLY A 123 18.77 24.40 29.40
C GLY A 123 17.26 24.29 29.13
N ARG A 124 16.55 23.53 29.98
CA ARG A 124 15.17 23.06 29.71
C ARG A 124 14.17 24.18 29.43
N GLU A 125 14.15 25.22 30.27
CA GLU A 125 13.20 26.33 30.16
C GLU A 125 13.32 27.08 28.83
N LYS A 126 14.55 27.47 28.45
CA LYS A 126 14.80 28.18 27.20
C LYS A 126 14.51 27.29 25.99
N PHE A 127 14.91 26.02 26.03
CA PHE A 127 14.63 25.08 24.96
C PHE A 127 13.11 24.91 24.74
N VAL A 128 12.32 24.75 25.80
CA VAL A 128 10.85 24.69 25.70
C VAL A 128 10.25 26.00 25.20
N ALA A 129 10.86 27.16 25.49
CA ALA A 129 10.45 28.43 24.88
C ALA A 129 10.74 28.50 23.37
N GLU A 130 11.87 27.96 22.88
CA GLU A 130 12.12 27.83 21.43
C GLU A 130 11.13 26.86 20.76
N MET A 131 10.78 25.75 21.43
CA MET A 131 9.72 24.84 20.96
C MET A 131 8.38 25.57 20.77
N TRP A 132 7.96 26.39 21.73
CA TRP A 132 6.72 27.17 21.59
C TRP A 132 6.77 28.17 20.42
N LYS A 133 7.88 28.89 20.23
CA LYS A 133 8.06 29.79 19.06
C LYS A 133 7.95 29.02 17.73
N TRP A 134 8.53 27.82 17.65
CA TRP A 134 8.41 26.96 16.48
C TRP A 134 6.95 26.55 16.23
N MET A 135 6.23 26.14 17.29
CA MET A 135 4.81 25.77 17.22
C MET A 135 3.93 26.93 16.76
N ASP A 136 4.19 28.14 17.23
CA ASP A 136 3.44 29.34 16.86
C ASP A 136 3.74 29.82 15.44
N HIS A 137 4.96 29.59 14.94
CA HIS A 137 5.31 29.88 13.55
C HIS A 137 4.66 28.88 12.56
N TYR A 138 4.71 27.58 12.85
CA TYR A 138 4.32 26.55 11.88
C TYR A 138 2.84 26.16 11.90
N ARG A 139 2.11 26.26 13.02
CA ARG A 139 0.66 25.95 13.05
C ARG A 139 -0.15 26.81 12.05
N PRO A 140 -0.01 28.14 11.99
CA PRO A 140 -0.73 28.96 10.99
C PRO A 140 -0.33 28.65 9.54
N ARG A 141 0.90 28.16 9.32
CA ARG A 141 1.44 27.81 8.00
C ARG A 141 0.87 26.48 7.48
N ILE A 142 0.78 25.47 8.34
CA ILE A 142 0.06 24.21 8.09
C ILE A 142 -1.42 24.50 7.79
N GLU A 143 -2.06 25.31 8.62
CA GLU A 143 -3.46 25.71 8.40
C GLU A 143 -3.68 26.45 7.08
N LYS A 144 -2.77 27.34 6.67
CA LYS A 144 -2.81 27.98 5.35
C LYS A 144 -2.74 26.95 4.22
N GLN A 145 -1.95 25.88 4.37
CA GLN A 145 -1.84 24.82 3.37
C GLN A 145 -3.11 23.96 3.29
N LEU A 146 -3.76 23.67 4.42
CA LEU A 146 -5.08 23.01 4.44
C LEU A 146 -6.17 23.87 3.77
N ARG A 147 -6.13 25.20 3.96
CA ARG A 147 -7.01 26.14 3.25
C ARG A 147 -6.71 26.19 1.74
N LEU A 148 -5.44 26.21 1.34
CA LEU A 148 -5.03 26.15 -0.08
C LEU A 148 -5.39 24.81 -0.76
N LEU A 149 -5.40 23.70 -0.02
CA LEU A 149 -5.94 22.41 -0.48
C LEU A 149 -7.48 22.38 -0.54
N GLY A 150 -8.16 23.44 -0.08
CA GLY A 150 -9.61 23.53 -0.11
C GLY A 150 -10.33 22.67 0.93
N CYS A 151 -9.67 22.23 2.02
CA CYS A 151 -10.29 21.35 3.02
C CYS A 151 -11.43 22.06 3.79
N SER A 152 -12.62 21.46 3.83
CA SER A 152 -13.85 22.01 4.45
C SER A 152 -13.96 21.73 5.96
N LEU A 153 -12.86 21.98 6.66
CA LEU A 153 -12.68 21.82 8.11
C LEU A 153 -13.49 22.86 8.90
N ASP A 154 -14.01 22.48 10.07
CA ASP A 154 -14.70 23.42 10.96
C ASP A 154 -13.69 24.27 11.76
N TRP A 155 -13.18 25.34 11.14
CA TRP A 155 -12.22 26.27 11.76
C TRP A 155 -12.71 26.98 13.03
N SER A 156 -14.00 26.85 13.40
CA SER A 156 -14.49 27.30 14.72
C SER A 156 -14.01 26.40 15.87
N ARG A 157 -13.60 25.15 15.56
CA ARG A 157 -13.17 24.11 16.50
C ARG A 157 -11.70 23.72 16.28
N ARG A 158 -10.81 24.71 16.23
CA ARG A 158 -9.34 24.49 16.15
C ARG A 158 -8.82 23.90 17.46
N ASN A 159 -8.08 22.79 17.38
CA ASN A 159 -7.50 22.07 18.51
C ASN A 159 -5.97 21.86 18.32
N PHE A 160 -5.21 21.80 19.41
CA PHE A 160 -3.78 21.46 19.44
C PHE A 160 -3.46 20.55 20.63
N THR A 161 -2.70 19.47 20.44
CA THR A 161 -2.49 18.45 21.49
C THR A 161 -1.87 18.99 22.78
N MET A 162 -1.02 20.03 22.72
CA MET A 162 -0.42 20.68 23.89
C MET A 162 -1.17 21.93 24.38
N GLU A 163 -2.43 22.18 24.00
CA GLU A 163 -3.25 23.25 24.60
C GLU A 163 -3.75 22.87 26.02
N PRO A 164 -4.10 23.84 26.90
CA PRO A 164 -4.37 23.55 28.32
C PRO A 164 -5.49 22.52 28.58
N SER A 165 -6.56 22.52 27.78
CA SER A 165 -7.65 21.54 27.91
C SER A 165 -7.20 20.11 27.57
N LYS A 166 -6.33 19.96 26.56
CA LYS A 166 -5.75 18.67 26.16
C LYS A 166 -4.67 18.21 27.14
N GLN A 167 -3.85 19.13 27.67
CA GLN A 167 -2.94 18.80 28.77
C GLN A 167 -3.69 18.25 30.00
N ARG A 168 -4.82 18.87 30.37
CA ARG A 168 -5.68 18.35 31.44
C ARG A 168 -6.29 17.00 31.08
N ALA A 169 -6.82 16.81 29.87
CA ALA A 169 -7.32 15.51 29.41
C ALA A 169 -6.26 14.39 29.56
N VAL A 170 -5.00 14.67 29.18
CA VAL A 170 -3.88 13.73 29.33
C VAL A 170 -3.55 13.44 30.80
N ARG A 171 -3.56 14.46 31.67
CA ARG A 171 -3.39 14.31 33.13
C ARG A 171 -4.50 13.41 33.71
N THR A 172 -5.76 13.68 33.36
CA THR A 172 -6.92 12.88 33.78
C THR A 172 -6.76 11.42 33.36
N HIS A 173 -6.42 11.16 32.09
CA HIS A 173 -6.21 9.81 31.57
C HIS A 173 -5.09 9.06 32.30
N PHE A 174 -3.94 9.70 32.52
CA PHE A 174 -2.83 9.12 33.27
C PHE A 174 -3.24 8.70 34.69
N ILE A 175 -3.92 9.59 35.42
CA ILE A 175 -4.38 9.35 36.79
C ILE A 175 -5.39 8.20 36.83
N ARG A 176 -6.26 8.08 35.82
CA ARG A 176 -7.23 6.98 35.70
C ARG A 176 -6.57 5.64 35.43
N LEU A 177 -5.70 5.54 34.41
CA LEU A 177 -4.99 4.29 34.14
C LEU A 177 -4.13 3.85 35.34
N PHE A 178 -3.54 4.80 36.07
CA PHE A 178 -2.80 4.52 37.31
C PHE A 178 -3.74 3.96 38.40
N LYS A 179 -4.85 4.64 38.70
CA LYS A 179 -5.84 4.20 39.70
C LYS A 179 -6.51 2.87 39.35
N ARG A 180 -6.64 2.53 38.05
CA ARG A 180 -7.15 1.24 37.55
C ARG A 180 -6.07 0.13 37.51
N GLY A 181 -4.81 0.45 37.77
CA GLY A 181 -3.69 -0.49 37.75
C GLY A 181 -3.18 -0.87 36.34
N HIS A 182 -3.73 -0.26 35.30
CA HIS A 182 -3.29 -0.42 33.91
C HIS A 182 -1.99 0.33 33.62
N LEU A 183 -1.72 1.46 34.29
CA LEU A 183 -0.46 2.19 34.19
C LEU A 183 0.37 1.99 35.47
N TYR A 184 1.63 1.61 35.31
CA TYR A 184 2.52 1.22 36.41
C TYR A 184 3.98 1.60 36.14
N ARG A 185 4.80 1.72 37.20
CA ARG A 185 6.24 1.99 37.08
C ARG A 185 7.04 0.73 37.39
N ALA A 186 7.98 0.37 36.53
CA ALA A 186 8.82 -0.83 36.72
C ALA A 186 10.19 -0.69 36.03
N ASP A 187 11.17 -1.35 36.63
CA ASP A 187 12.47 -1.63 36.07
C ASP A 187 12.33 -2.76 35.02
N ARG A 188 12.42 -2.40 33.74
CA ARG A 188 12.32 -3.34 32.59
C ARG A 188 13.30 -2.93 31.50
N ILE A 189 13.60 -3.85 30.61
CA ILE A 189 14.37 -3.56 29.40
C ILE A 189 13.60 -2.60 28.47
N VAL A 190 14.31 -1.60 27.94
CA VAL A 190 13.81 -0.59 27.00
C VAL A 190 14.81 -0.39 25.86
N HIS A 191 14.31 -0.08 24.67
CA HIS A 191 15.13 0.44 23.58
C HIS A 191 15.61 1.85 23.95
N TRP A 192 16.93 2.04 24.09
CA TRP A 192 17.54 3.31 24.50
C TRP A 192 18.46 3.87 23.42
N CYS A 193 18.17 5.10 22.98
CA CYS A 193 19.02 5.78 22.03
C CYS A 193 20.13 6.57 22.73
N VAL A 194 21.35 6.01 22.79
CA VAL A 194 22.53 6.69 23.38
C VAL A 194 22.83 8.07 22.79
N ARG A 195 22.39 8.36 21.56
CA ARG A 195 22.53 9.69 20.91
C ARG A 195 21.45 10.68 21.33
N CYS A 196 20.17 10.31 21.27
CA CYS A 196 19.06 11.21 21.60
C CYS A 196 18.83 11.33 23.12
N GLN A 197 19.38 10.37 23.87
CA GLN A 197 19.20 10.17 25.31
C GLN A 197 17.73 10.09 25.73
N THR A 198 17.01 9.16 25.10
CA THR A 198 15.65 8.79 25.47
C THR A 198 15.37 7.33 25.12
N THR A 199 14.43 6.74 25.86
CA THR A 199 13.69 5.55 25.43
C THR A 199 12.86 5.84 24.19
N TYR A 200 12.51 4.78 23.46
CA TYR A 200 11.55 4.78 22.36
C TYR A 200 10.81 3.42 22.31
N SER A 201 9.73 3.34 21.54
CA SER A 201 8.91 2.13 21.45
C SER A 201 9.41 1.15 20.38
N ASP A 202 9.00 -0.12 20.47
CA ASP A 202 9.27 -1.18 19.47
C ASP A 202 8.87 -0.77 18.04
N LEU A 203 7.86 0.11 17.89
CA LEU A 203 7.41 0.66 16.61
C LEU A 203 8.34 1.74 16.03
N GLU A 204 9.22 2.33 16.85
CA GLU A 204 10.22 3.34 16.47
C GLU A 204 11.61 2.71 16.24
N LEU A 205 11.68 1.37 16.24
CA LEU A 205 12.87 0.58 15.95
C LEU A 205 12.86 0.07 14.50
N GLU A 206 13.81 0.54 13.71
CA GLU A 206 14.03 0.09 12.33
C GLU A 206 15.10 -1.00 12.30
N HIS A 207 14.93 -2.00 11.43
CA HIS A 207 15.86 -3.12 11.31
C HIS A 207 16.65 -3.02 10.00
N VAL A 208 17.95 -2.79 10.09
CA VAL A 208 18.86 -2.71 8.94
C VAL A 208 19.72 -3.97 8.83
N GLN A 209 19.85 -4.53 7.62
CA GLN A 209 20.74 -5.67 7.38
C GLN A 209 22.20 -5.21 7.49
N ARG A 210 22.98 -5.86 8.35
CA ARG A 210 24.41 -5.59 8.54
C ARG A 210 25.18 -6.91 8.66
N THR A 211 26.42 -6.95 8.16
CA THR A 211 27.34 -8.06 8.40
C THR A 211 28.27 -7.70 9.55
N ASP A 212 28.13 -8.40 10.69
CA ASP A 212 28.97 -8.28 11.87
C ASP A 212 29.84 -9.54 12.05
N ALA A 213 30.72 -9.54 13.05
CA ALA A 213 31.44 -10.73 13.48
C ALA A 213 30.67 -11.47 14.59
N LEU A 214 30.51 -12.78 14.40
CA LEU A 214 30.04 -13.73 15.41
C LEU A 214 31.25 -14.39 16.09
N TYR A 215 31.45 -14.05 17.36
CA TYR A 215 32.55 -14.51 18.19
C TYR A 215 32.18 -15.81 18.90
N PHE A 216 33.00 -16.85 18.73
CA PHE A 216 32.82 -18.12 19.43
C PHE A 216 33.76 -18.17 20.64
N VAL A 217 33.21 -18.09 21.85
CA VAL A 217 33.97 -17.86 23.09
C VAL A 217 33.84 -19.05 24.03
N ARG A 218 34.97 -19.59 24.50
CA ARG A 218 35.03 -20.72 25.44
C ARG A 218 34.84 -20.26 26.89
N TYR A 219 33.96 -20.96 27.60
CA TYR A 219 33.66 -20.75 29.02
C TYR A 219 34.29 -21.89 29.81
N PRO A 220 35.33 -21.65 30.64
CA PRO A 220 35.94 -22.69 31.45
C PRO A 220 34.94 -23.27 32.46
N TRP A 221 34.90 -24.60 32.63
CA TRP A 221 34.19 -25.21 33.76
C TRP A 221 34.83 -24.74 35.07
N ALA A 222 34.01 -24.31 36.02
CA ALA A 222 34.49 -23.82 37.31
C ALA A 222 35.11 -24.95 38.15
N ASP A 223 34.52 -26.15 38.04
CA ASP A 223 35.01 -27.40 38.60
C ASP A 223 35.10 -28.45 37.45
N PRO A 224 36.22 -28.49 36.72
CA PRO A 224 36.40 -29.33 35.53
C PRO A 224 36.65 -30.80 35.87
N LYS A 225 36.14 -31.71 35.04
CA LYS A 225 36.27 -33.16 35.18
C LYS A 225 36.93 -33.78 33.92
N PRO A 226 37.67 -34.89 34.05
CA PRO A 226 38.22 -35.60 32.89
C PRO A 226 37.10 -36.02 31.92
N GLY A 227 37.21 -35.62 30.65
CA GLY A 227 36.21 -35.90 29.62
C GLY A 227 35.15 -34.81 29.41
N ASP A 228 35.16 -33.72 30.18
CA ASP A 228 34.26 -32.59 29.94
C ASP A 228 34.47 -31.96 28.54
N PRO A 229 33.40 -31.74 27.74
CA PRO A 229 33.50 -31.00 26.49
C PRO A 229 33.74 -29.51 26.78
N PRO A 230 34.43 -28.79 25.88
CA PRO A 230 34.58 -27.34 26.02
C PRO A 230 33.22 -26.66 25.80
N LEU A 231 32.67 -26.01 26.83
CA LEU A 231 31.52 -25.12 26.63
C LEU A 231 31.97 -23.90 25.82
N VAL A 232 31.26 -23.63 24.73
CA VAL A 232 31.50 -22.50 23.83
C VAL A 232 30.15 -21.87 23.54
N ILE A 233 30.04 -20.54 23.65
CA ILE A 233 28.88 -19.76 23.22
C ILE A 233 29.21 -19.01 21.94
N ALA A 234 28.18 -18.57 21.21
CA ALA A 234 28.33 -17.66 20.07
C ALA A 234 27.66 -16.30 20.39
N THR A 235 28.34 -15.19 20.11
CA THR A 235 27.77 -13.84 20.32
C THR A 235 28.35 -12.79 19.37
N THR A 236 27.54 -11.80 19.00
CA THR A 236 27.97 -10.58 18.29
C THR A 236 28.42 -9.45 19.25
N ARG A 237 28.20 -9.61 20.57
CA ARG A 237 28.43 -8.57 21.59
C ARG A 237 29.40 -9.02 22.69
N PRO A 238 30.70 -9.28 22.38
CA PRO A 238 31.65 -9.75 23.39
C PRO A 238 31.91 -8.73 24.51
N GLU A 239 31.62 -7.44 24.32
CA GLU A 239 31.62 -6.42 25.38
C GLU A 239 30.61 -6.69 26.49
N THR A 240 29.52 -7.42 26.20
CA THR A 240 28.48 -7.72 27.18
C THR A 240 28.80 -8.94 28.05
N ILE A 241 29.79 -9.77 27.68
CA ILE A 241 30.14 -11.01 28.41
C ILE A 241 30.42 -10.75 29.90
N VAL A 242 31.00 -9.61 30.26
CA VAL A 242 31.27 -9.24 31.66
C VAL A 242 29.98 -8.99 32.49
N ALA A 243 28.81 -8.95 31.86
CA ALA A 243 27.49 -8.92 32.50
C ALA A 243 26.82 -10.31 32.65
N ASP A 244 27.41 -11.40 32.14
CA ASP A 244 26.79 -12.73 32.14
C ASP A 244 26.43 -13.23 33.54
N VAL A 245 25.21 -13.75 33.71
CA VAL A 245 24.71 -14.31 34.99
C VAL A 245 24.31 -15.78 34.89
N ALA A 246 24.15 -16.29 33.66
CA ALA A 246 23.99 -17.71 33.35
C ALA A 246 24.46 -18.01 31.92
N VAL A 247 24.56 -19.28 31.58
CA VAL A 247 24.55 -19.76 30.18
C VAL A 247 23.31 -20.63 30.00
N ALA A 248 22.43 -20.28 29.06
CA ALA A 248 21.24 -21.08 28.77
C ALA A 248 21.49 -22.06 27.63
N VAL A 249 20.85 -23.23 27.72
CA VAL A 249 20.81 -24.27 26.69
C VAL A 249 19.37 -24.76 26.53
N HIS A 250 19.00 -25.27 25.36
CA HIS A 250 17.66 -25.84 25.17
C HIS A 250 17.48 -27.11 26.03
N PRO A 251 16.35 -27.34 26.72
CA PRO A 251 16.15 -28.51 27.59
C PRO A 251 16.30 -29.86 26.86
N ASP A 252 15.97 -29.91 25.58
CA ASP A 252 16.11 -31.10 24.72
C ASP A 252 17.45 -31.19 23.96
N ASP A 253 18.41 -30.30 24.22
CA ASP A 253 19.73 -30.42 23.63
C ASP A 253 20.58 -31.46 24.37
N GLU A 254 20.50 -32.71 23.93
CA GLU A 254 21.25 -33.86 24.47
C GLU A 254 22.78 -33.64 24.55
N ARG A 255 23.35 -32.63 23.86
CA ARG A 255 24.77 -32.24 24.02
C ARG A 255 25.03 -31.58 25.37
N TRP A 256 24.09 -30.76 25.84
CA TRP A 256 24.25 -29.89 27.01
C TRP A 256 23.38 -30.30 28.21
N LYS A 257 22.32 -31.08 27.97
CA LYS A 257 21.39 -31.63 28.97
C LYS A 257 22.09 -32.29 30.18
N PRO A 258 23.20 -33.05 30.05
CA PRO A 258 23.94 -33.59 31.20
C PRO A 258 24.71 -32.56 32.05
N PHE A 259 24.78 -31.30 31.60
CA PHE A 259 25.57 -30.23 32.21
C PHE A 259 24.71 -29.13 32.86
N ILE A 260 23.38 -29.19 32.72
CA ILE A 260 22.44 -28.29 33.39
C ILE A 260 22.70 -28.31 34.91
N GLY A 261 22.75 -27.13 35.54
CA GLY A 261 23.04 -26.94 36.96
C GLY A 261 24.54 -26.91 37.31
N ARG A 262 25.46 -27.24 36.39
CA ARG A 262 26.91 -27.07 36.60
C ARG A 262 27.33 -25.61 36.48
N GLU A 263 28.49 -25.28 37.06
CA GLU A 263 29.06 -23.94 37.03
C GLU A 263 30.20 -23.79 36.02
N VAL A 264 30.22 -22.63 35.35
CA VAL A 264 31.28 -22.15 34.47
C VAL A 264 31.76 -20.77 34.91
N LEU A 265 32.97 -20.41 34.49
CA LEU A 265 33.57 -19.10 34.73
C LEU A 265 33.26 -18.17 33.55
N VAL A 266 32.67 -17.02 33.84
CA VAL A 266 32.49 -15.94 32.85
C VAL A 266 33.87 -15.47 32.38
N PRO A 267 34.16 -15.44 31.07
CA PRO A 267 35.43 -14.96 30.54
C PRO A 267 35.80 -13.55 31.02
N MET A 268 37.11 -13.27 31.05
CA MET A 268 37.73 -12.00 31.49
C MET A 268 37.60 -11.66 32.99
N ILE A 269 36.49 -12.02 33.65
CA ILE A 269 36.19 -11.66 35.06
C ILE A 269 36.03 -12.84 36.02
N GLU A 270 35.96 -14.07 35.52
CA GLU A 270 35.99 -15.33 36.29
C GLU A 270 34.87 -15.50 37.34
N ARG A 271 33.76 -14.76 37.19
CA ARG A 271 32.52 -14.96 37.96
C ARG A 271 31.96 -16.37 37.68
N ARG A 272 31.69 -17.15 38.73
CA ARG A 272 30.94 -18.43 38.63
C ARG A 272 29.48 -18.14 38.24
N VAL A 273 29.00 -18.79 37.19
CA VAL A 273 27.61 -18.75 36.72
C VAL A 273 27.13 -20.15 36.35
N LYS A 274 25.81 -20.40 36.42
CA LYS A 274 25.24 -21.72 36.15
C LYS A 274 24.85 -21.91 34.68
N VAL A 275 24.94 -23.16 34.22
CA VAL A 275 24.24 -23.61 33.02
C VAL A 275 22.77 -23.87 33.37
N ILE A 276 21.84 -23.24 32.65
CA ILE A 276 20.38 -23.36 32.87
C ILE A 276 19.69 -23.90 31.62
N ALA A 277 18.47 -24.41 31.78
CA ALA A 277 17.64 -24.86 30.66
C ALA A 277 16.56 -23.83 30.35
N ASP A 278 16.43 -23.39 29.09
CA ASP A 278 15.34 -22.51 28.67
C ASP A 278 14.95 -22.77 27.19
N GLU A 279 13.65 -22.80 26.92
CA GLU A 279 13.08 -23.11 25.60
C GLU A 279 13.32 -22.00 24.56
N ALA A 280 13.67 -20.78 24.98
CA ALA A 280 13.97 -19.67 24.06
C ALA A 280 15.33 -19.81 23.34
N VAL A 281 16.16 -20.80 23.69
CA VAL A 281 17.46 -21.05 23.06
C VAL A 281 17.29 -21.96 21.84
N ASP A 282 17.58 -21.48 20.62
CA ASP A 282 17.62 -22.36 19.45
C ASP A 282 18.87 -23.27 19.49
N PRO A 283 18.75 -24.60 19.64
CA PRO A 283 19.90 -25.51 19.68
C PRO A 283 20.69 -25.54 18.36
N ARG A 284 20.13 -25.04 17.25
CA ARG A 284 20.76 -25.03 15.93
C ARG A 284 21.64 -23.80 15.71
N PHE A 285 21.43 -22.73 16.46
CA PHE A 285 22.19 -21.49 16.31
C PHE A 285 23.51 -21.55 17.08
N GLY A 286 24.61 -21.16 16.42
CA GLY A 286 25.95 -21.11 17.01
C GLY A 286 26.44 -22.47 17.52
N THR A 287 26.21 -22.74 18.80
CA THR A 287 26.62 -23.95 19.53
C THR A 287 25.49 -24.63 20.30
N GLY A 288 24.28 -24.06 20.29
CA GLY A 288 23.18 -24.44 21.20
C GLY A 288 23.34 -23.98 22.65
N ALA A 289 24.35 -23.13 22.93
CA ALA A 289 24.56 -22.50 24.22
C ALA A 289 24.64 -20.96 24.07
N LEU A 290 23.82 -20.25 24.84
CA LEU A 290 23.63 -18.81 24.79
C LEU A 290 24.07 -18.15 26.10
N LYS A 291 24.88 -17.09 26.04
CA LYS A 291 25.20 -16.26 27.21
C LYS A 291 23.98 -15.44 27.65
N ILE A 292 23.70 -15.38 28.96
CA ILE A 292 22.52 -14.65 29.48
C ILE A 292 22.96 -13.36 30.18
N THR A 293 22.62 -12.22 29.54
CA THR A 293 22.88 -10.84 29.97
C THR A 293 21.59 -10.01 30.11
N PRO A 294 20.81 -10.17 31.20
CA PRO A 294 19.52 -9.48 31.38
C PRO A 294 19.58 -7.95 31.33
N GLY A 295 20.76 -7.35 31.49
CA GLY A 295 20.94 -5.90 31.39
C GLY A 295 20.90 -5.34 29.97
N HIS A 296 21.14 -6.16 28.94
CA HIS A 296 21.58 -5.74 27.59
C HIS A 296 20.94 -6.46 26.39
N ASP A 297 20.03 -7.40 26.62
CA ASP A 297 19.22 -8.03 25.57
C ASP A 297 17.83 -8.39 26.11
N ALA A 298 16.78 -8.22 25.30
CA ALA A 298 15.40 -8.42 25.75
C ALA A 298 15.02 -9.90 25.95
N THR A 299 15.61 -10.80 25.15
CA THR A 299 15.45 -12.26 25.31
C THR A 299 16.17 -12.71 26.59
N ASP A 300 17.39 -12.22 26.80
CA ASP A 300 18.15 -12.47 28.02
C ASP A 300 17.44 -11.92 29.27
N PHE A 301 16.75 -10.77 29.16
CA PHE A 301 15.94 -10.21 30.25
C PHE A 301 14.74 -11.11 30.57
N ASP A 302 13.99 -11.56 29.57
CA ASP A 302 12.84 -12.44 29.78
C ASP A 302 13.25 -13.83 30.31
N ILE A 303 14.40 -14.37 29.88
CA ILE A 303 15.03 -15.56 30.50
C ILE A 303 15.43 -15.24 31.95
N GLY A 304 16.06 -14.08 32.20
CA GLY A 304 16.44 -13.63 33.53
C GLY A 304 15.27 -13.56 34.51
N GLN A 305 14.11 -13.04 34.06
CA GLN A 305 12.88 -13.02 34.84
C GLN A 305 12.34 -14.43 35.12
N ARG A 306 12.33 -15.34 34.13
CA ARG A 306 11.88 -16.74 34.32
C ARG A 306 12.70 -17.50 35.35
N HIS A 307 14.01 -17.28 35.39
CA HIS A 307 14.95 -18.03 36.24
C HIS A 307 15.38 -17.27 37.51
N GLY A 308 14.83 -16.08 37.77
CA GLY A 308 15.15 -15.25 38.94
C GLY A 308 16.60 -14.75 38.98
N LEU A 309 17.21 -14.51 37.81
CA LEU A 309 18.60 -14.10 37.69
C LEU A 309 18.79 -12.59 37.95
N PRO A 310 19.93 -12.17 38.53
CA PRO A 310 20.21 -10.75 38.73
C PRO A 310 20.46 -10.01 37.41
N VAL A 311 20.13 -8.72 37.38
CA VAL A 311 20.43 -7.81 36.26
C VAL A 311 21.77 -7.12 36.53
N ILE A 312 22.70 -7.17 35.56
CA ILE A 312 23.99 -6.47 35.63
C ILE A 312 24.14 -5.54 34.41
N THR A 313 23.99 -4.24 34.62
CA THR A 313 24.04 -3.24 33.55
C THR A 313 25.47 -2.70 33.39
N VAL A 314 26.24 -3.26 32.45
CA VAL A 314 27.65 -2.87 32.23
C VAL A 314 27.89 -1.69 31.28
N ILE A 315 26.87 -1.17 30.59
CA ILE A 315 26.94 0.00 29.67
C ILE A 315 25.98 1.07 30.19
N ASP A 316 26.38 2.35 30.18
CA ASP A 316 25.56 3.46 30.67
C ASP A 316 24.67 4.11 29.59
N THR A 317 23.83 5.06 30.00
CA THR A 317 22.91 5.81 29.14
C THR A 317 23.60 6.74 28.12
N ARG A 318 24.93 6.81 28.11
CA ARG A 318 25.76 7.53 27.13
C ARG A 318 26.50 6.56 26.19
N GLY A 319 26.40 5.24 26.40
CA GLY A 319 27.12 4.21 25.65
C GLY A 319 28.50 3.84 26.22
N PHE A 320 28.87 4.28 27.42
CA PHE A 320 30.18 4.03 28.02
C PHE A 320 30.16 2.83 28.97
N MET A 321 31.25 2.07 28.99
CA MET A 321 31.44 0.92 29.87
C MET A 321 31.55 1.37 31.33
N THR A 322 30.59 0.95 32.15
CA THR A 322 30.50 1.27 33.59
C THR A 322 31.60 0.59 34.41
N PRO A 323 31.82 0.98 35.69
CA PRO A 323 32.68 0.22 36.61
C PRO A 323 32.30 -1.26 36.77
N ALA A 324 31.03 -1.64 36.56
CA ALA A 324 30.59 -3.03 36.60
C ALA A 324 31.15 -3.87 35.44
N ALA A 325 31.68 -3.23 34.39
CA ALA A 325 32.37 -3.90 33.28
C ALA A 325 33.79 -4.40 33.66
N GLY A 326 34.26 -4.11 34.87
CA GLY A 326 35.55 -4.57 35.39
C GLY A 326 36.72 -4.14 34.50
N PRO A 327 37.48 -5.06 33.87
CA PRO A 327 38.62 -4.72 33.01
C PRO A 327 38.25 -3.96 31.74
N LEU A 328 36.97 -3.88 31.37
CA LEU A 328 36.48 -3.12 30.22
C LEU A 328 35.95 -1.72 30.59
N ALA A 329 36.00 -1.32 31.86
CA ALA A 329 35.40 -0.07 32.33
C ALA A 329 36.11 1.20 31.80
N GLY A 330 35.33 2.25 31.51
CA GLY A 330 35.82 3.59 31.15
C GLY A 330 35.45 4.08 29.74
N PRO A 331 35.77 3.36 28.65
CA PRO A 331 35.59 3.86 27.29
C PRO A 331 34.20 3.56 26.70
N ASP A 332 33.93 4.03 25.47
CA ASP A 332 32.72 3.71 24.69
C ASP A 332 32.58 2.20 24.38
N ARG A 333 31.34 1.72 24.22
CA ARG A 333 30.97 0.33 23.94
C ARG A 333 31.69 -0.31 22.75
N GLU A 334 31.97 0.43 21.67
CA GLU A 334 32.70 -0.10 20.52
C GLU A 334 34.20 -0.25 20.79
N VAL A 335 34.76 0.61 21.66
CA VAL A 335 36.13 0.44 22.19
C VAL A 335 36.17 -0.76 23.13
N GLY A 336 35.18 -0.87 24.03
CA GLY A 336 35.00 -2.01 24.93
C GLY A 336 34.89 -3.34 24.20
N ARG A 337 34.19 -3.37 23.05
CA ARG A 337 34.10 -4.55 22.17
C ARG A 337 35.47 -4.99 21.66
N ARG A 338 36.29 -4.06 21.16
CA ARG A 338 37.65 -4.37 20.69
C ARG A 338 38.55 -4.85 21.82
N MET A 339 38.48 -4.21 23.00
CA MET A 339 39.20 -4.65 24.20
C MET A 339 38.79 -6.05 24.64
N ALA A 340 37.49 -6.37 24.64
CA ALA A 340 36.98 -7.70 24.99
C ALA A 340 37.51 -8.77 24.03
N VAL A 341 37.45 -8.53 22.72
CA VAL A 341 37.94 -9.47 21.69
C VAL A 341 39.43 -9.77 21.87
N GLU A 342 40.27 -8.75 22.09
CA GLU A 342 41.70 -8.95 22.28
C GLU A 342 42.02 -9.65 23.62
N MET A 343 41.35 -9.29 24.73
CA MET A 343 41.47 -10.02 26.00
C MET A 343 41.08 -11.50 25.90
N LEU A 344 40.12 -11.83 25.03
CA LEU A 344 39.71 -13.21 24.77
C LEU A 344 40.73 -13.98 23.91
N LYS A 345 41.46 -13.29 23.03
CA LYS A 345 42.60 -13.86 22.27
C LYS A 345 43.80 -14.11 23.17
N ASP A 346 44.21 -13.11 23.96
CA ASP A 346 45.36 -13.19 24.88
C ASP A 346 45.21 -14.33 25.90
N ARG A 347 43.97 -14.60 26.34
CA ARG A 347 43.65 -15.71 27.26
C ARG A 347 43.37 -17.06 26.54
N GLY A 348 43.45 -17.13 25.21
CA GLY A 348 43.16 -18.34 24.44
C GLY A 348 41.71 -18.83 24.51
N LEU A 349 40.77 -17.95 24.88
CA LEU A 349 39.35 -18.26 25.07
C LEU A 349 38.52 -18.02 23.79
N LEU A 350 38.95 -17.14 22.90
CA LEU A 350 38.35 -17.00 21.57
C LEU A 350 38.70 -18.23 20.72
N VAL A 351 37.69 -18.89 20.17
CA VAL A 351 37.82 -20.13 19.38
C VAL A 351 37.88 -19.83 17.89
N LYS A 352 37.02 -18.93 17.41
CA LYS A 352 36.96 -18.43 16.02
C LYS A 352 36.10 -17.16 15.93
N GLU A 353 36.26 -16.43 14.84
CA GLU A 353 35.40 -15.32 14.42
C GLU A 353 34.79 -15.70 13.05
N GLU A 354 33.48 -15.54 12.86
CA GLU A 354 32.80 -15.82 11.58
C GLU A 354 31.86 -14.66 11.19
N PRO A 355 31.72 -14.32 9.89
CA PRO A 355 30.82 -13.26 9.47
C PRO A 355 29.35 -13.69 9.60
N LEU A 356 28.52 -12.85 10.23
CA LEU A 356 27.08 -13.03 10.37
C LEU A 356 26.36 -11.82 9.77
N THR A 357 25.61 -12.04 8.70
CA THR A 357 24.63 -11.06 8.20
C THR A 357 23.33 -11.22 8.96
N HIS A 358 22.88 -10.15 9.63
CA HIS A 358 21.68 -10.15 10.47
C HIS A 358 21.01 -8.77 10.52
N ALA A 359 19.77 -8.75 10.99
CA ALA A 359 18.95 -7.55 11.11
C ALA A 359 19.26 -6.83 12.44
N VAL A 360 19.86 -5.64 12.36
CA VAL A 360 20.26 -4.84 13.52
C VAL A 360 19.27 -3.72 13.77
N GLY A 361 18.78 -3.60 15.01
CA GLY A 361 17.93 -2.51 15.46
C GLY A 361 18.65 -1.16 15.50
N VAL A 362 18.06 -0.15 14.86
CA VAL A 362 18.47 1.25 14.89
C VAL A 362 17.25 2.14 15.16
N HIS A 363 17.43 3.25 15.89
CA HIS A 363 16.37 4.23 16.12
C HIS A 363 15.99 4.93 14.79
N ASP A 364 14.73 4.82 14.36
CA ASP A 364 14.23 5.24 13.03
C ASP A 364 14.67 6.68 12.63
N ARG A 365 14.61 7.62 13.58
CA ARG A 365 14.89 9.05 13.37
C ARG A 365 16.36 9.39 13.23
N CYS A 366 17.27 8.64 13.86
CA CYS A 366 18.68 9.04 13.98
C CYS A 366 19.69 7.99 13.49
N LYS A 367 19.22 6.77 13.18
CA LYS A 367 19.98 5.61 12.69
C LYS A 367 21.12 5.14 13.61
N THR A 368 21.18 5.64 14.85
CA THR A 368 22.06 5.10 15.88
C THR A 368 21.57 3.71 16.28
N VAL A 369 22.51 2.74 16.33
CA VAL A 369 22.27 1.37 16.82
C VAL A 369 21.72 1.43 18.24
N ASP A 370 20.63 0.68 18.46
CA ASP A 370 19.97 0.58 19.77
C ASP A 370 20.95 0.19 20.88
N GLU A 371 20.57 0.48 22.12
CA GLU A 371 21.12 -0.14 23.31
C GLU A 371 19.94 -0.60 24.16
N PRO A 372 19.62 -1.90 24.20
CA PRO A 372 18.66 -2.42 25.16
C PRO A 372 19.22 -2.18 26.57
N LEU A 373 18.54 -1.39 27.40
CA LEU A 373 18.95 -1.11 28.79
C LEU A 373 17.81 -1.43 29.74
N VAL A 374 18.10 -1.98 30.92
CA VAL A 374 17.10 -2.05 32.00
C VAL A 374 16.99 -0.71 32.71
N MET A 375 15.81 -0.09 32.66
CA MET A 375 15.53 1.23 33.24
C MET A 375 14.16 1.28 33.94
N LYS A 376 14.09 2.09 35.01
CA LYS A 376 12.82 2.35 35.73
C LYS A 376 11.95 3.32 34.95
N GLN A 377 10.91 2.80 34.31
CA GLN A 377 10.06 3.53 33.37
C GLN A 377 8.58 3.32 33.64
N TRP A 378 7.73 4.14 33.01
CA TRP A 378 6.27 4.04 33.08
C TRP A 378 5.73 3.20 31.92
N TRP A 379 4.86 2.25 32.24
CA TRP A 379 4.35 1.23 31.34
C TRP A 379 2.83 1.16 31.39
N VAL A 380 2.19 0.93 30.24
CA VAL A 380 0.75 0.61 30.15
C VAL A 380 0.56 -0.87 29.81
N ARG A 381 -0.34 -1.54 30.55
CA ARG A 381 -0.69 -2.97 30.41
C ARG A 381 -1.52 -3.22 29.16
N MET A 382 -0.84 -3.44 28.04
CA MET A 382 -1.51 -3.49 26.74
C MET A 382 -2.44 -4.69 26.54
N PRO A 383 -2.14 -5.93 26.99
CA PRO A 383 -3.03 -7.08 26.76
C PRO A 383 -4.46 -6.90 27.32
N GLN A 384 -4.60 -6.18 28.44
CA GLN A 384 -5.89 -5.90 29.08
C GLN A 384 -6.74 -4.93 28.24
N LEU A 385 -6.11 -3.89 27.69
CA LEU A 385 -6.78 -2.87 26.86
C LEU A 385 -6.96 -3.32 25.41
N ALA A 386 -6.13 -4.26 24.93
CA ALA A 386 -6.19 -4.81 23.59
C ALA A 386 -7.37 -5.76 23.39
N ALA A 387 -7.72 -6.60 24.37
CA ALA A 387 -8.79 -7.59 24.20
C ALA A 387 -10.18 -6.96 23.87
N PRO A 388 -10.66 -5.89 24.54
CA PRO A 388 -11.89 -5.20 24.15
C PRO A 388 -11.83 -4.57 22.76
N ALA A 389 -10.66 -4.08 22.34
CA ALA A 389 -10.44 -3.49 21.02
C ALA A 389 -10.42 -4.53 19.89
N ILE A 390 -9.78 -5.69 20.11
CA ILE A 390 -9.85 -6.86 19.23
C ILE A 390 -11.31 -7.31 19.07
N ALA A 391 -12.05 -7.42 20.18
CA ALA A 391 -13.47 -7.77 20.18
C ALA A 391 -14.29 -6.78 19.33
N ALA A 392 -14.07 -5.47 19.50
CA ALA A 392 -14.80 -4.44 18.74
C ALA A 392 -14.64 -4.55 17.21
N VAL A 393 -13.47 -4.98 16.71
CA VAL A 393 -13.26 -5.24 15.27
C VAL A 393 -13.83 -6.61 14.87
N ARG A 394 -13.61 -7.68 15.66
CA ARG A 394 -14.15 -9.03 15.37
C ARG A 394 -15.69 -9.08 15.34
N GLU A 395 -16.33 -8.28 16.19
CA GLU A 395 -17.80 -8.12 16.27
C GLU A 395 -18.37 -7.20 15.18
N GLY A 396 -17.51 -6.53 14.40
CA GLY A 396 -17.90 -5.58 13.37
C GLY A 396 -18.44 -4.24 13.91
N ARG A 397 -18.29 -3.94 15.20
CA ARG A 397 -18.61 -2.62 15.78
C ARG A 397 -17.71 -1.54 15.19
N VAL A 398 -16.44 -1.87 14.97
CA VAL A 398 -15.50 -1.14 14.12
C VAL A 398 -15.21 -1.99 12.88
N THR A 399 -15.31 -1.41 11.68
CA THR A 399 -14.89 -2.08 10.44
C THR A 399 -13.69 -1.37 9.82
N ILE A 400 -12.72 -2.14 9.30
CA ILE A 400 -11.52 -1.59 8.65
C ILE A 400 -11.57 -1.83 7.14
N HIS A 401 -11.45 -0.74 6.37
CA HIS A 401 -11.32 -0.75 4.92
C HIS A 401 -9.88 -0.39 4.52
N PRO A 402 -9.28 -1.07 3.52
CA PRO A 402 -9.73 -2.32 2.91
C PRO A 402 -9.59 -3.52 3.87
N ARG A 403 -10.48 -4.50 3.76
CA ARG A 403 -10.65 -5.61 4.72
C ARG A 403 -9.39 -6.46 4.99
N TYR A 404 -8.41 -6.50 4.08
CA TYR A 404 -7.16 -7.24 4.35
C TYR A 404 -6.35 -6.64 5.52
N GLN A 405 -6.56 -5.36 5.83
CA GLN A 405 -5.93 -4.68 6.97
C GLN A 405 -6.44 -5.20 8.32
N GLU A 406 -7.58 -5.91 8.37
CA GLU A 406 -8.07 -6.55 9.60
C GLU A 406 -7.12 -7.66 10.07
N LYS A 407 -6.53 -8.45 9.13
CA LYS A 407 -5.49 -9.43 9.48
C LYS A 407 -4.23 -8.75 10.05
N VAL A 408 -3.83 -7.61 9.46
CA VAL A 408 -2.67 -6.82 9.87
C VAL A 408 -2.89 -6.26 11.28
N TYR A 409 -4.09 -5.73 11.56
CA TYR A 409 -4.53 -5.30 12.88
C TYR A 409 -4.49 -6.44 13.91
N PHE A 410 -5.17 -7.57 13.65
CA PHE A 410 -5.24 -8.69 14.58
C PHE A 410 -3.87 -9.27 14.94
N ASN A 411 -3.02 -9.53 13.94
CA ASN A 411 -1.68 -10.08 14.15
C ASN A 411 -0.82 -9.23 15.09
N TRP A 412 -0.95 -7.90 15.04
CA TRP A 412 -0.23 -7.01 15.94
C TRP A 412 -0.89 -6.91 17.32
N MET A 413 -2.22 -6.78 17.35
CA MET A 413 -3.00 -6.64 18.59
C MET A 413 -2.92 -7.87 19.50
N GLU A 414 -2.82 -9.06 18.92
CA GLU A 414 -2.77 -10.33 19.66
C GLU A 414 -1.36 -10.61 20.25
N ASN A 415 -0.32 -9.99 19.67
CA ASN A 415 1.08 -10.13 20.12
C ASN A 415 1.60 -8.88 20.86
N ILE A 416 0.70 -7.98 21.29
CA ILE A 416 1.08 -6.67 21.80
C ILE A 416 1.74 -6.73 23.19
N ARG A 417 2.92 -6.11 23.29
CA ARG A 417 3.68 -5.94 24.54
C ARG A 417 3.25 -4.70 25.31
N ASP A 418 3.54 -4.67 26.61
CA ASP A 418 3.31 -3.50 27.45
C ASP A 418 4.06 -2.28 26.90
N TRP A 419 3.41 -1.13 26.86
CA TRP A 419 3.88 0.05 26.15
C TRP A 419 4.67 0.99 27.09
N PRO A 420 5.96 1.28 26.83
CA PRO A 420 6.69 2.31 27.57
C PRO A 420 6.18 3.69 27.17
N VAL A 421 5.53 4.38 28.11
CA VAL A 421 4.88 5.69 27.88
C VAL A 421 5.71 6.88 28.33
N SER A 422 6.74 6.69 29.15
CA SER A 422 7.70 7.75 29.50
C SER A 422 8.74 7.97 28.39
N ARG A 423 9.29 9.20 28.32
CA ARG A 423 10.37 9.65 27.43
C ARG A 423 11.22 10.70 28.14
N GLN A 424 12.54 10.65 27.97
CA GLN A 424 13.51 11.53 28.66
C GLN A 424 13.77 12.85 27.89
N ILE A 425 12.84 13.21 27.01
CA ILE A 425 12.86 14.44 26.22
C ILE A 425 12.26 15.60 27.01
N TRP A 426 12.39 16.83 26.50
CA TRP A 426 11.96 18.03 27.20
C TRP A 426 10.63 18.59 26.68
N TRP A 427 10.26 18.22 25.44
CA TRP A 427 9.01 18.60 24.80
C TRP A 427 8.00 17.45 24.79
N GLY A 428 6.91 17.61 25.53
CA GLY A 428 5.83 16.64 25.65
C GLY A 428 4.93 16.97 26.83
N HIS A 429 3.94 16.12 27.10
CA HIS A 429 3.10 16.25 28.29
C HIS A 429 3.86 15.76 29.53
N SER A 430 4.06 16.62 30.53
CA SER A 430 4.69 16.24 31.80
C SER A 430 3.95 15.08 32.49
N ILE A 431 4.69 14.09 33.01
CA ILE A 431 4.14 12.99 33.80
C ILE A 431 3.68 13.54 35.17
N PRO A 432 2.38 13.47 35.54
CA PRO A 432 1.85 14.12 36.74
C PRO A 432 2.13 13.29 38.01
N VAL A 433 3.41 13.15 38.35
CA VAL A 433 3.90 12.35 39.48
C VAL A 433 5.03 13.07 40.20
N TRP A 434 5.06 12.96 41.53
CA TRP A 434 6.12 13.48 42.40
C TRP A 434 6.72 12.36 43.25
N TYR A 435 8.03 12.42 43.50
CA TYR A 435 8.77 11.46 44.32
C TYR A 435 9.31 12.12 45.57
N CYS A 436 9.05 11.54 46.75
CA CYS A 436 9.57 12.03 48.01
C CYS A 436 10.98 11.51 48.29
N ARG A 437 11.95 12.39 48.60
CA ARG A 437 13.34 11.99 48.89
C ARG A 437 13.51 11.29 50.24
N ASP A 438 12.65 11.58 51.21
CA ASP A 438 12.75 11.03 52.56
C ASP A 438 12.17 9.62 52.72
N CYS A 439 11.40 9.12 51.74
CA CYS A 439 10.72 7.82 51.87
C CYS A 439 10.39 7.10 50.55
N ASP A 440 10.90 7.57 49.40
CA ASP A 440 10.68 7.03 48.05
C ASP A 440 9.20 6.91 47.61
N GLU A 441 8.27 7.52 48.34
CA GLU A 441 6.84 7.45 48.04
C GLU A 441 6.50 8.11 46.70
N ILE A 442 5.70 7.42 45.88
CA ILE A 442 5.16 7.90 44.61
C ILE A 442 3.85 8.65 44.90
N VAL A 443 3.87 9.97 44.72
CA VAL A 443 2.73 10.86 44.96
C VAL A 443 2.08 11.20 43.63
N VAL A 444 0.82 10.78 43.46
CA VAL A 444 -0.03 11.08 42.29
C VAL A 444 -1.23 11.91 42.77
N PRO A 445 -1.56 13.04 42.11
CA PRO A 445 -2.67 13.89 42.52
C PRO A 445 -4.03 13.32 42.11
N GLU A 446 -5.09 13.97 42.61
CA GLU A 446 -6.45 13.79 42.09
C GLU A 446 -6.62 14.42 40.70
N GLU A 447 -7.60 13.97 39.91
CA GLU A 447 -7.78 14.35 38.49
C GLU A 447 -7.81 15.88 38.30
N ASP A 448 -8.63 16.56 39.09
CA ASP A 448 -8.76 18.02 39.17
C ASP A 448 -8.04 18.62 40.41
N GLY A 449 -7.17 17.84 41.06
CA GLY A 449 -6.41 18.28 42.22
C GLY A 449 -5.26 19.22 41.83
N PRO A 450 -4.91 20.22 42.66
CA PRO A 450 -3.68 20.97 42.48
C PRO A 450 -2.46 20.06 42.62
N ASP A 451 -1.34 20.49 42.07
CA ASP A 451 -0.08 19.77 42.20
C ASP A 451 0.34 19.66 43.68
N PRO A 452 0.80 18.48 44.14
CA PRO A 452 1.15 18.26 45.53
C PRO A 452 2.38 19.10 45.89
N THR A 453 2.34 19.67 47.09
CA THR A 453 3.46 20.41 47.70
C THR A 453 4.11 19.65 48.86
N ARG A 454 3.54 18.51 49.26
CA ARG A 454 4.01 17.66 50.37
C ARG A 454 3.74 16.18 50.07
N CYS A 455 4.56 15.29 50.62
CA CYS A 455 4.34 13.85 50.56
C CYS A 455 3.03 13.45 51.25
N THR A 456 2.24 12.58 50.62
CA THR A 456 1.01 12.02 51.19
C THR A 456 1.27 11.13 52.42
N ARG A 457 2.41 10.42 52.43
CA ARG A 457 2.80 9.44 53.46
C ARG A 457 3.59 10.06 54.62
N CYS A 458 4.81 10.53 54.39
CA CYS A 458 5.68 11.05 55.47
C CYS A 458 5.45 12.54 55.82
N ARG A 459 4.66 13.27 55.01
CA ARG A 459 4.43 14.72 55.11
C ARG A 459 5.67 15.60 54.91
N SER A 460 6.78 15.06 54.39
CA SER A 460 7.93 15.87 53.96
C SER A 460 7.56 16.81 52.81
N ASP A 461 8.27 17.93 52.74
CA ASP A 461 8.15 18.95 51.71
C ASP A 461 9.20 18.74 50.60
N ASP A 462 10.19 17.85 50.81
CA ASP A 462 11.15 17.42 49.76
C ASP A 462 10.52 16.34 48.87
N ILE A 463 9.65 16.83 47.98
CA ILE A 463 9.12 16.07 46.85
C ILE A 463 9.56 16.74 45.53
N HIS A 464 9.83 15.94 44.51
CA HIS A 464 10.22 16.44 43.19
C HIS A 464 9.41 15.79 42.07
N HIS A 465 9.00 16.60 41.10
CA HIS A 465 8.25 16.16 39.92
C HIS A 465 9.08 15.20 39.06
N ASP A 466 8.44 14.21 38.42
CA ASP A 466 9.06 13.29 37.47
C ASP A 466 9.66 14.08 36.28
N PRO A 467 10.97 13.98 35.98
CA PRO A 467 11.56 14.77 34.90
C PRO A 467 11.06 14.34 33.50
N ASP A 468 10.52 13.13 33.36
CA ASP A 468 10.10 12.58 32.07
C ASP A 468 8.80 13.21 31.55
N VAL A 469 8.61 13.14 30.23
CA VAL A 469 7.33 13.45 29.56
C VAL A 469 6.71 12.19 28.97
N LEU A 470 5.43 12.28 28.62
CA LEU A 470 4.68 11.21 27.97
C LEU A 470 4.95 11.14 26.47
N ASP A 471 4.87 9.92 25.94
CA ASP A 471 4.84 9.59 24.52
C ASP A 471 3.77 10.41 23.77
N THR A 472 4.10 10.93 22.58
CA THR A 472 3.17 11.64 21.69
C THR A 472 1.88 10.83 21.47
N TRP A 473 2.01 9.51 21.30
CA TRP A 473 0.86 8.65 21.03
C TRP A 473 -0.07 8.50 22.24
N PHE A 474 0.38 8.82 23.46
CA PHE A 474 -0.44 8.83 24.67
C PHE A 474 -1.45 9.98 24.69
N SER A 475 -1.08 11.16 24.18
CA SER A 475 -2.03 12.26 24.03
C SER A 475 -2.89 12.11 22.77
N SER A 476 -2.28 11.69 21.66
CA SER A 476 -2.99 11.56 20.38
C SER A 476 -3.97 10.38 20.34
N ALA A 477 -3.85 9.39 21.23
CA ALA A 477 -4.88 8.36 21.46
C ALA A 477 -6.22 8.91 21.98
N LEU A 478 -6.22 10.10 22.60
CA LEU A 478 -7.42 10.73 23.17
C LEU A 478 -8.17 11.63 22.18
N TRP A 479 -7.68 11.72 20.93
CA TRP A 479 -8.17 12.66 19.92
C TRP A 479 -9.69 12.60 19.62
N PRO A 480 -10.34 11.42 19.55
CA PRO A 480 -11.77 11.32 19.20
C PRO A 480 -12.73 11.95 20.22
N PHE A 481 -12.30 12.18 21.47
CA PHE A 481 -13.17 12.66 22.56
C PHE A 481 -12.62 13.90 23.29
N SER A 482 -11.30 14.03 23.46
CA SER A 482 -10.69 15.23 24.07
C SER A 482 -10.89 16.52 23.25
N THR A 483 -11.11 16.39 21.93
CA THR A 483 -11.49 17.49 21.02
C THR A 483 -12.95 17.91 21.14
N LEU A 484 -13.81 17.04 21.66
CA LEU A 484 -15.23 17.28 21.93
C LEU A 484 -15.48 17.74 23.37
N GLY A 485 -14.41 18.04 24.12
CA GLY A 485 -14.50 18.52 25.51
C GLY A 485 -14.69 17.43 26.56
N TRP A 486 -14.15 16.23 26.32
CA TRP A 486 -13.78 15.33 27.42
C TRP A 486 -12.52 15.88 28.14
N PRO A 487 -12.41 15.82 29.48
CA PRO A 487 -13.29 15.11 30.42
C PRO A 487 -14.57 15.87 30.82
N ASP A 488 -14.69 17.16 30.50
CA ASP A 488 -15.75 18.08 31.00
C ASP A 488 -17.17 17.84 30.49
N GLN A 489 -17.41 16.76 29.73
CA GLN A 489 -18.74 16.37 29.21
C GLN A 489 -19.46 17.51 28.47
N THR A 490 -18.74 18.30 27.66
CA THR A 490 -19.36 19.42 26.93
C THR A 490 -20.42 18.93 25.93
N ARG A 491 -21.32 19.82 25.53
CA ARG A 491 -22.48 19.52 24.65
C ARG A 491 -22.11 18.93 23.28
N ASP A 492 -20.86 19.01 22.85
CA ASP A 492 -20.39 18.43 21.60
C ASP A 492 -20.02 16.94 21.74
N LEU A 493 -19.58 16.48 22.92
CA LEU A 493 -19.21 15.08 23.19
C LEU A 493 -20.35 14.09 22.92
N PRO A 494 -21.54 14.17 23.57
CA PRO A 494 -22.65 13.26 23.30
C PRO A 494 -23.35 13.54 21.96
N ARG A 495 -22.96 14.59 21.22
CA ARG A 495 -23.50 14.91 19.89
C ARG A 495 -22.67 14.27 18.78
N TYR A 496 -21.35 14.21 18.93
CA TYR A 496 -20.42 13.84 17.88
C TYR A 496 -19.56 12.59 18.18
N TYR A 497 -19.63 12.04 19.40
CA TYR A 497 -19.10 10.72 19.75
C TYR A 497 -20.22 9.66 19.70
N PRO A 498 -19.99 8.45 19.15
CA PRO A 498 -18.79 7.99 18.46
C PRO A 498 -18.67 8.57 17.03
N GLY A 499 -17.45 8.59 16.49
CA GLY A 499 -17.15 9.03 15.14
C GLY A 499 -17.80 8.17 14.05
N SER A 500 -17.99 8.74 12.85
CA SER A 500 -18.52 8.00 11.70
C SER A 500 -17.40 7.27 10.95
N VAL A 501 -16.35 8.01 10.57
CA VAL A 501 -15.18 7.49 9.86
C VAL A 501 -13.92 8.08 10.50
N LEU A 502 -12.89 7.26 10.66
CA LEU A 502 -11.51 7.70 10.74
C LEU A 502 -10.82 7.39 9.41
N GLU A 503 -10.27 8.41 8.76
CA GLU A 503 -9.41 8.28 7.59
C GLU A 503 -7.95 8.33 8.07
N THR A 504 -7.04 7.51 7.55
CA THR A 504 -5.59 7.73 7.70
C THR A 504 -4.76 6.85 6.76
N GLY A 505 -3.43 7.01 6.77
CA GLY A 505 -2.50 6.09 6.11
C GLY A 505 -2.31 4.81 6.92
N TYR A 506 -2.12 3.67 6.25
CA TYR A 506 -1.95 2.38 6.95
C TYR A 506 -0.74 2.35 7.89
N ASP A 507 0.23 3.26 7.72
CA ASP A 507 1.45 3.34 8.49
C ASP A 507 1.26 3.78 9.95
N ILE A 508 0.11 4.40 10.30
CA ILE A 508 -0.24 4.73 11.69
C ILE A 508 -1.41 3.91 12.27
N LEU A 509 -1.75 2.78 11.64
CA LEU A 509 -2.71 1.79 12.15
C LEU A 509 -2.38 1.36 13.59
N PHE A 510 -1.12 1.03 13.87
CA PHE A 510 -0.69 0.55 15.19
C PHE A 510 -0.43 1.68 16.19
N PHE A 511 0.26 2.73 15.74
CA PHE A 511 0.60 3.91 16.54
C PHE A 511 -0.64 4.66 17.05
N TRP A 512 -1.66 4.81 16.19
CA TRP A 512 -2.74 5.77 16.43
C TRP A 512 -4.12 5.11 16.40
N VAL A 513 -4.50 4.42 15.32
CA VAL A 513 -5.85 3.85 15.17
C VAL A 513 -6.15 2.84 16.28
N ALA A 514 -5.26 1.87 16.49
CA ALA A 514 -5.38 0.86 17.54
C ALA A 514 -5.42 1.47 18.95
N ARG A 515 -4.58 2.49 19.21
CA ARG A 515 -4.56 3.22 20.48
C ARG A 515 -5.86 3.98 20.74
N MET A 516 -6.44 4.63 19.73
CA MET A 516 -7.75 5.29 19.86
C MET A 516 -8.88 4.29 20.15
N ILE A 517 -8.86 3.09 19.56
CA ILE A 517 -9.88 2.05 19.86
C ILE A 517 -9.77 1.60 21.32
N MET A 518 -8.55 1.35 21.81
CA MET A 518 -8.31 1.02 23.22
C MET A 518 -8.79 2.13 24.17
N MET A 519 -8.31 3.36 23.98
CA MET A 519 -8.57 4.44 24.94
C MET A 519 -9.98 5.03 24.83
N GLY A 520 -10.63 4.92 23.67
CA GLY A 520 -12.06 5.19 23.53
C GLY A 520 -12.89 4.23 24.39
N ILE A 521 -12.67 2.92 24.27
CA ILE A 521 -13.40 1.92 25.06
C ILE A 521 -13.09 2.09 26.56
N GLU A 522 -11.84 2.38 26.93
CA GLU A 522 -11.41 2.55 28.32
C GLU A 522 -11.95 3.82 29.01
N GLU A 523 -12.01 4.98 28.32
CA GLU A 523 -12.44 6.25 28.95
C GLU A 523 -13.89 6.67 28.64
N MET A 524 -14.50 6.11 27.60
CA MET A 524 -15.88 6.41 27.18
C MET A 524 -16.83 5.21 27.27
N GLY A 525 -16.32 3.98 27.40
CA GLY A 525 -17.13 2.76 27.45
C GLY A 525 -17.68 2.29 26.09
N ASP A 526 -17.31 2.96 24.99
CA ASP A 526 -17.75 2.64 23.62
C ASP A 526 -16.63 2.93 22.60
N ILE A 527 -16.80 2.46 21.37
CA ILE A 527 -15.85 2.64 20.26
C ILE A 527 -15.62 4.12 19.91
N PRO A 528 -14.42 4.52 19.46
CA PRO A 528 -14.16 5.90 19.06
C PRO A 528 -14.78 6.27 17.69
N PHE A 529 -14.98 5.29 16.80
CA PHE A 529 -15.48 5.46 15.44
C PHE A 529 -16.02 4.14 14.86
N HIS A 530 -17.04 4.19 14.01
CA HIS A 530 -17.62 3.00 13.38
C HIS A 530 -16.77 2.40 12.24
N THR A 531 -16.06 3.25 11.47
CA THR A 531 -15.30 2.81 10.30
C THR A 531 -13.89 3.39 10.33
N VAL A 532 -12.91 2.60 9.92
CA VAL A 532 -11.56 3.04 9.58
C VAL A 532 -11.37 2.88 8.07
N TYR A 533 -10.91 3.92 7.37
CA TYR A 533 -10.43 3.82 5.99
C TYR A 533 -8.92 4.08 5.96
N LEU A 534 -8.16 3.10 5.49
CA LEU A 534 -6.71 3.12 5.41
C LEU A 534 -6.26 3.30 3.96
N HIS A 535 -5.71 4.47 3.62
CA HIS A 535 -5.13 4.71 2.31
C HIS A 535 -3.69 4.17 2.19
N GLY A 536 -3.27 3.91 0.95
CA GLY A 536 -1.88 3.67 0.60
C GLY A 536 -1.11 4.98 0.42
N LEU A 537 0.21 4.89 0.52
CA LEU A 537 1.12 6.02 0.64
C LEU A 537 1.41 6.66 -0.73
N VAL A 538 1.72 7.97 -0.70
CA VAL A 538 2.34 8.63 -1.85
C VAL A 538 3.84 8.42 -1.78
N LEU A 539 4.40 7.76 -2.79
CA LEU A 539 5.81 7.41 -2.91
C LEU A 539 6.55 8.39 -3.84
N VAL A 540 7.85 8.53 -3.62
CA VAL A 540 8.80 9.26 -4.46
C VAL A 540 9.95 8.31 -4.78
N ASP A 541 10.22 8.09 -6.07
CA ASP A 541 11.21 7.13 -6.58
C ASP A 541 11.08 5.69 -6.05
N GLY A 542 9.88 5.32 -5.58
CA GLY A 542 9.55 4.02 -4.99
C GLY A 542 9.62 3.99 -3.46
N GLU A 543 10.13 5.04 -2.81
CA GLU A 543 10.24 5.15 -1.36
C GLU A 543 9.13 6.00 -0.73
N LYS A 544 8.84 5.74 0.55
CA LYS A 544 7.96 6.59 1.37
C LYS A 544 8.59 7.99 1.53
N MET A 545 7.77 9.04 1.44
CA MET A 545 8.22 10.39 1.82
C MET A 545 8.57 10.48 3.30
N SER A 546 9.78 10.91 3.63
CA SER A 546 10.18 11.23 5.01
C SER A 546 11.12 12.44 5.08
N LYS A 547 11.00 13.25 6.15
CA LYS A 547 11.88 14.42 6.33
C LYS A 547 13.34 14.02 6.54
N SER A 548 13.57 12.80 7.05
CA SER A 548 14.89 12.17 7.23
C SER A 548 15.56 11.70 5.93
N THR A 549 14.79 11.31 4.90
CA THR A 549 15.31 10.93 3.57
C THR A 549 15.38 12.12 2.61
N GLY A 550 14.80 13.27 2.96
CA GLY A 550 14.84 14.50 2.16
C GLY A 550 13.94 14.49 0.91
N ASN A 551 13.31 13.36 0.58
CA ASN A 551 12.42 13.17 -0.57
C ASN A 551 11.01 13.80 -0.41
N VAL A 552 10.82 14.70 0.57
CA VAL A 552 9.52 15.29 0.91
C VAL A 552 9.13 16.39 -0.07
N ILE A 553 8.01 16.18 -0.77
CA ILE A 553 7.48 17.11 -1.78
C ILE A 553 6.27 17.88 -1.22
N SER A 554 6.36 19.20 -1.16
CA SER A 554 5.27 20.10 -0.71
C SER A 554 4.17 20.24 -1.77
N PRO A 555 2.87 20.24 -1.40
CA PRO A 555 1.78 20.40 -2.35
C PRO A 555 1.65 21.83 -2.92
N VAL A 556 2.25 22.83 -2.27
CA VAL A 556 2.01 24.25 -2.59
C VAL A 556 2.38 24.60 -4.04
N GLY A 557 3.55 24.16 -4.51
CA GLY A 557 3.97 24.40 -5.91
C GLY A 557 3.05 23.74 -6.94
N PHE A 558 2.43 22.60 -6.61
CA PHE A 558 1.47 21.94 -7.48
C PHE A 558 0.13 22.68 -7.51
N ILE A 559 -0.31 23.25 -6.38
CA ILE A 559 -1.49 24.13 -6.33
C ILE A 559 -1.23 25.40 -7.18
N GLU A 560 -0.06 26.01 -7.05
CA GLU A 560 0.33 27.20 -7.83
C GLU A 560 0.42 26.92 -9.35
N GLN A 561 0.87 25.72 -9.75
CA GLN A 561 1.10 25.36 -11.15
C GLN A 561 -0.09 24.67 -11.85
N TYR A 562 -0.95 23.94 -11.11
CA TYR A 562 -2.06 23.15 -11.67
C TYR A 562 -3.44 23.51 -11.11
N GLY A 563 -3.51 24.10 -9.91
CA GLY A 563 -4.75 24.29 -9.13
C GLY A 563 -4.97 23.20 -8.08
N ALA A 564 -5.66 23.54 -7.00
CA ALA A 564 -6.00 22.61 -5.93
C ALA A 564 -6.89 21.47 -6.44
N ASP A 565 -7.90 21.77 -7.26
CA ASP A 565 -8.79 20.77 -7.86
C ASP A 565 -8.01 19.74 -8.69
N ALA A 566 -7.03 20.20 -9.48
CA ALA A 566 -6.23 19.34 -10.34
C ALA A 566 -5.28 18.45 -9.53
N LEU A 567 -4.66 18.97 -8.47
CA LEU A 567 -3.82 18.17 -7.57
C LEU A 567 -4.64 17.06 -6.88
N ARG A 568 -5.81 17.41 -6.32
CA ARG A 568 -6.71 16.47 -5.63
C ARG A 568 -7.23 15.38 -6.56
N PHE A 569 -7.68 15.77 -7.76
CA PHE A 569 -8.10 14.83 -8.79
C PHE A 569 -6.94 13.90 -9.21
N ALA A 570 -5.74 14.44 -9.44
CA ALA A 570 -4.57 13.64 -9.82
C ALA A 570 -4.13 12.66 -8.72
N LEU A 571 -4.30 13.01 -7.45
CA LEU A 571 -4.01 12.15 -6.31
C LEU A 571 -5.05 11.03 -6.14
N VAL A 572 -6.35 11.27 -6.34
CA VAL A 572 -7.37 10.23 -6.14
C VAL A 572 -7.61 9.37 -7.39
N ASN A 573 -7.58 9.94 -8.60
CA ASN A 573 -8.03 9.25 -9.82
C ASN A 573 -7.27 7.94 -10.08
N GLY A 574 -8.01 6.84 -10.25
CA GLY A 574 -7.48 5.52 -10.61
C GLY A 574 -6.69 4.80 -9.51
N VAL A 575 -6.77 5.24 -8.25
CA VAL A 575 -6.08 4.61 -7.11
C VAL A 575 -7.03 3.70 -6.33
N ALA A 576 -6.74 2.40 -6.30
CA ALA A 576 -7.53 1.42 -5.56
C ALA A 576 -7.39 1.62 -4.03
N ALA A 577 -8.42 1.25 -3.27
CA ALA A 577 -8.43 1.39 -1.81
C ALA A 577 -7.24 0.67 -1.14
N GLY A 578 -6.45 1.41 -0.36
CA GLY A 578 -5.24 0.93 0.32
C GLY A 578 -3.99 0.76 -0.54
N ALA A 579 -4.03 1.10 -1.84
CA ALA A 579 -2.88 0.96 -2.74
C ALA A 579 -1.96 2.20 -2.73
N ASP A 580 -0.64 1.97 -2.73
CA ASP A 580 0.38 3.01 -2.89
C ASP A 580 0.38 3.60 -4.30
N GLN A 581 0.84 4.85 -4.44
CA GLN A 581 0.97 5.53 -5.73
C GLN A 581 2.19 6.44 -5.83
N THR A 582 2.66 6.66 -7.06
CA THR A 582 3.57 7.76 -7.41
C THR A 582 2.80 8.82 -8.20
N LEU A 583 2.86 10.08 -7.77
CA LEU A 583 2.23 11.19 -8.50
C LEU A 583 3.06 11.53 -9.74
N SER A 584 2.51 11.29 -10.94
CA SER A 584 3.19 11.58 -12.19
C SER A 584 2.66 12.85 -12.87
N GLU A 585 3.54 13.52 -13.62
CA GLU A 585 3.19 14.69 -14.44
C GLU A 585 2.00 14.42 -15.38
N ALA A 586 1.90 13.19 -15.90
CA ALA A 586 0.78 12.78 -16.75
C ALA A 586 -0.57 12.79 -16.01
N LYS A 587 -0.62 12.38 -14.72
CA LYS A 587 -1.85 12.49 -13.92
C LYS A 587 -2.22 13.96 -13.67
N LEU A 588 -1.23 14.80 -13.35
CA LEU A 588 -1.41 16.24 -13.08
C LEU A 588 -1.90 17.02 -14.30
N GLN A 589 -1.26 16.82 -15.46
CA GLN A 589 -1.67 17.45 -16.70
C GLN A 589 -3.06 16.98 -17.15
N ASN A 590 -3.37 15.68 -17.04
CA ASN A 590 -4.70 15.15 -17.32
C ASN A 590 -5.78 15.76 -16.40
N ALA A 591 -5.48 15.94 -15.12
CA ALA A 591 -6.38 16.56 -14.15
C ALA A 591 -6.65 18.05 -14.48
N LYS A 592 -5.59 18.79 -14.83
CA LYS A 592 -5.66 20.20 -15.26
C LYS A 592 -6.45 20.38 -16.55
N GLU A 593 -6.25 19.47 -17.51
CA GLU A 593 -7.04 19.42 -18.75
C GLU A 593 -8.51 19.08 -18.47
N PHE A 594 -8.80 18.20 -17.50
CA PHE A 594 -10.16 17.87 -17.08
C PHE A 594 -10.87 19.05 -16.40
N ALA A 595 -10.20 19.77 -15.50
CA ALA A 595 -10.73 21.00 -14.89
C ALA A 595 -11.04 22.07 -15.96
N ASN A 596 -10.13 22.27 -16.93
CA ASN A 596 -10.37 23.18 -18.05
C ASN A 596 -11.47 22.69 -19.01
N LYS A 597 -11.65 21.37 -19.18
CA LYS A 597 -12.77 20.78 -19.93
C LYS A 597 -14.09 21.08 -19.23
N LEU A 598 -14.19 20.88 -17.90
CA LEU A 598 -15.35 21.25 -17.08
C LEU A 598 -15.69 22.74 -17.19
N TRP A 599 -14.69 23.63 -17.10
CA TRP A 599 -14.87 25.07 -17.30
C TRP A 599 -15.46 25.41 -18.68
N ASN A 600 -14.95 24.79 -19.75
CA ASN A 600 -15.45 25.01 -21.10
C ASN A 600 -16.88 24.45 -21.32
N ILE A 601 -17.24 23.33 -20.68
CA ILE A 601 -18.62 22.82 -20.64
C ILE A 601 -19.52 23.82 -19.91
N GLY A 602 -19.10 24.30 -18.73
CA GLY A 602 -19.82 25.31 -17.94
C GLY A 602 -20.10 26.58 -18.75
N ARG A 603 -19.06 27.17 -19.35
CA ARG A 603 -19.16 28.32 -20.27
C ARG A 603 -20.17 28.08 -21.41
N PHE A 604 -20.11 26.91 -22.06
CA PHE A 604 -21.00 26.58 -23.18
C PHE A 604 -22.46 26.51 -22.74
N VAL A 605 -22.74 25.86 -21.61
CA VAL A 605 -24.11 25.71 -21.10
C VAL A 605 -24.67 27.03 -20.58
N LEU A 606 -23.88 27.81 -19.83
CA LEU A 606 -24.29 29.12 -19.31
C LEU A 606 -24.61 30.11 -20.44
N HIS A 607 -23.77 30.20 -21.47
CA HIS A 607 -24.02 31.05 -22.63
C HIS A 607 -25.38 30.77 -23.30
N HIS A 608 -25.76 29.50 -23.49
CA HIS A 608 -27.05 29.15 -24.07
C HIS A 608 -28.22 29.29 -23.07
N ILE A 609 -27.96 29.28 -21.76
CA ILE A 609 -28.95 29.67 -20.74
C ILE A 609 -29.23 31.17 -20.84
N ASP A 610 -28.20 32.01 -20.98
CA ASP A 610 -28.33 33.47 -21.09
C ASP A 610 -29.07 33.86 -22.38
N GLU A 611 -28.73 33.25 -23.51
CA GLU A 611 -29.46 33.41 -24.79
C GLU A 611 -30.92 32.93 -24.74
N ASN A 612 -31.25 32.01 -23.81
CA ASN A 612 -32.58 31.41 -23.68
C ASN A 612 -33.12 31.60 -22.25
N ALA A 613 -32.96 32.77 -21.63
CA ALA A 613 -33.27 32.99 -20.21
C ALA A 613 -34.71 32.59 -19.82
N GLU A 614 -35.68 32.79 -20.73
CA GLU A 614 -37.08 32.34 -20.61
C GLU A 614 -37.22 30.82 -20.35
N ALA A 615 -36.29 30.01 -20.85
CA ALA A 615 -36.30 28.55 -20.64
C ALA A 615 -36.16 28.18 -19.16
N LEU A 616 -35.48 28.98 -18.34
CA LEU A 616 -35.26 28.72 -16.91
C LEU A 616 -36.06 29.60 -15.94
N ARG A 617 -36.80 30.61 -16.42
CA ARG A 617 -37.59 31.54 -15.56
C ARG A 617 -38.41 30.83 -14.47
N ASP A 618 -39.12 29.77 -14.84
CA ASP A 618 -39.93 28.93 -13.94
C ASP A 618 -39.40 27.49 -13.81
N TRP A 619 -38.10 27.26 -14.11
CA TRP A 619 -37.51 25.91 -14.10
C TRP A 619 -36.18 25.84 -13.33
N ARG A 620 -36.18 25.11 -12.22
CA ARG A 620 -34.96 24.80 -11.45
C ARG A 620 -34.10 23.78 -12.21
N SER A 621 -32.80 24.03 -12.31
CA SER A 621 -31.84 23.18 -13.03
C SER A 621 -31.77 21.74 -12.52
N ASP A 622 -32.10 21.50 -11.25
CA ASP A 622 -32.10 20.18 -10.61
C ASP A 622 -33.35 19.35 -10.88
N ARG A 623 -34.36 19.92 -11.55
CA ARG A 623 -35.55 19.21 -11.99
C ARG A 623 -35.25 18.48 -13.31
N THR A 624 -35.36 17.15 -13.29
CA THR A 624 -35.21 16.31 -14.48
C THR A 624 -36.22 16.73 -15.56
N PRO A 625 -35.78 17.06 -16.79
CA PRO A 625 -36.69 17.29 -17.91
C PRO A 625 -37.51 16.04 -18.21
N ALA A 626 -38.82 16.22 -18.38
CA ALA A 626 -39.78 15.15 -18.63
C ALA A 626 -40.77 15.59 -19.73
N PRO A 627 -41.40 14.63 -20.44
CA PRO A 627 -42.53 14.91 -21.32
C PRO A 627 -43.66 15.66 -20.62
N ALA A 628 -44.48 16.37 -21.39
CA ALA A 628 -45.69 17.01 -20.89
C ALA A 628 -46.66 15.96 -20.32
N ALA A 629 -47.29 16.26 -19.17
CA ALA A 629 -48.22 15.33 -18.54
C ALA A 629 -49.42 15.05 -19.47
N GLY A 630 -49.66 13.78 -19.78
CA GLY A 630 -50.67 13.33 -20.75
C GLY A 630 -50.13 13.07 -22.16
N ALA A 631 -48.91 13.52 -22.50
CA ALA A 631 -48.24 13.08 -23.72
C ALA A 631 -47.66 11.68 -23.53
N GLY A 632 -47.93 10.77 -24.48
CA GLY A 632 -47.38 9.42 -24.48
C GLY A 632 -45.89 9.36 -24.85
N SER A 633 -45.38 8.19 -25.21
CA SER A 633 -43.96 7.98 -25.62
C SER A 633 -43.57 8.61 -26.97
N ALA A 634 -44.29 9.66 -27.40
CA ALA A 634 -44.18 10.34 -28.69
C ALA A 634 -44.27 11.87 -28.54
N ASP A 635 -44.08 12.42 -27.33
CA ASP A 635 -43.92 13.86 -27.12
C ASP A 635 -42.75 14.41 -27.98
N PRO A 636 -43.02 15.34 -28.92
CA PRO A 636 -41.99 15.90 -29.81
C PRO A 636 -41.07 16.91 -29.11
N SER A 637 -41.42 17.41 -27.92
CA SER A 637 -40.65 18.44 -27.22
C SER A 637 -39.31 17.92 -26.69
N LEU A 638 -39.23 16.64 -26.30
CA LEU A 638 -37.99 16.01 -25.82
C LEU A 638 -37.43 15.09 -26.92
N GLY A 639 -36.18 15.33 -27.34
CA GLY A 639 -35.54 14.55 -28.40
C GLY A 639 -34.91 13.23 -27.93
N HIS A 640 -34.37 12.47 -28.87
CA HIS A 640 -33.68 11.21 -28.58
C HIS A 640 -32.34 11.41 -27.86
N ALA A 641 -31.60 12.47 -28.21
CA ALA A 641 -30.34 12.81 -27.55
C ALA A 641 -30.55 13.20 -26.08
N GLU A 642 -31.61 13.98 -25.81
CA GLU A 642 -32.04 14.39 -24.48
C GLU A 642 -32.46 13.17 -23.64
N ARG A 643 -33.33 12.30 -24.17
CA ARG A 643 -33.70 11.04 -23.50
C ARG A 643 -32.49 10.16 -23.19
N TRP A 644 -31.55 10.04 -24.14
CA TRP A 644 -30.34 9.26 -23.95
C TRP A 644 -29.45 9.82 -22.83
N ILE A 645 -29.08 11.11 -22.87
CA ILE A 645 -28.16 11.66 -21.85
C ILE A 645 -28.80 11.69 -20.45
N LEU A 646 -30.11 11.90 -20.34
CA LEU A 646 -30.81 11.83 -19.05
C LEU A 646 -30.74 10.40 -18.48
N SER A 647 -31.02 9.38 -19.29
CA SER A 647 -30.87 7.98 -18.88
C SER A 647 -29.44 7.62 -18.47
N ARG A 648 -28.42 8.19 -19.13
CA ARG A 648 -27.01 7.98 -18.77
C ARG A 648 -26.61 8.74 -17.51
N THR A 649 -27.14 9.94 -17.32
CA THR A 649 -26.90 10.75 -16.12
C THR A 649 -27.39 10.02 -14.87
N GLU A 650 -28.62 9.51 -14.86
CA GLU A 650 -29.13 8.77 -13.69
C GLU A 650 -28.37 7.45 -13.46
N ALA A 651 -27.99 6.74 -14.52
CA ALA A 651 -27.17 5.53 -14.41
C ALA A 651 -25.78 5.81 -13.81
N THR A 652 -25.12 6.89 -14.25
CA THR A 652 -23.84 7.34 -13.68
C THR A 652 -24.00 7.84 -12.25
N VAL A 653 -25.07 8.57 -11.92
CA VAL A 653 -25.34 9.02 -10.54
C VAL A 653 -25.54 7.82 -9.61
N ALA A 654 -26.23 6.77 -10.04
CA ALA A 654 -26.39 5.54 -9.26
C ALA A 654 -25.04 4.83 -9.02
N GLU A 655 -24.23 4.66 -10.06
CA GLU A 655 -22.92 3.98 -9.95
C GLU A 655 -21.92 4.80 -9.13
N LEU A 656 -21.85 6.12 -9.31
CA LEU A 656 -21.04 7.00 -8.48
C LEU A 656 -21.48 6.93 -7.00
N THR A 657 -22.79 6.91 -6.73
CA THR A 657 -23.30 6.78 -5.36
C THR A 657 -22.87 5.44 -4.74
N ARG A 658 -22.99 4.34 -5.49
CA ARG A 658 -22.50 3.02 -5.06
C ARG A 658 -21.00 3.02 -4.76
N LEU A 659 -20.19 3.63 -5.62
CA LEU A 659 -18.73 3.64 -5.47
C LEU A 659 -18.28 4.38 -4.20
N ILE A 660 -18.81 5.59 -3.94
CA ILE A 660 -18.44 6.36 -2.76
C ILE A 660 -18.98 5.74 -1.45
N GLU A 661 -20.17 5.12 -1.48
CA GLU A 661 -20.73 4.35 -0.35
C GLU A 661 -19.90 3.12 0.02
N HIS A 662 -19.07 2.61 -0.89
CA HIS A 662 -18.18 1.46 -0.67
C HIS A 662 -16.70 1.85 -0.51
N TYR A 663 -16.40 3.15 -0.32
CA TYR A 663 -15.03 3.70 -0.20
C TYR A 663 -14.14 3.46 -1.43
N LEU A 664 -14.73 3.32 -2.62
CA LEU A 664 -14.05 3.12 -3.91
C LEU A 664 -13.80 4.46 -4.62
N PHE A 665 -13.00 5.32 -3.97
CA PHE A 665 -12.84 6.72 -4.38
C PHE A 665 -12.05 6.90 -5.69
N GLY A 666 -11.09 6.04 -6.00
CA GLY A 666 -10.32 6.15 -7.24
C GLY A 666 -11.16 5.81 -8.46
N GLU A 667 -11.95 4.75 -8.35
CA GLU A 667 -12.95 4.31 -9.33
C GLU A 667 -14.06 5.35 -9.50
N TYR A 668 -14.52 5.98 -8.41
CA TYR A 668 -15.48 7.09 -8.42
C TYR A 668 -15.00 8.25 -9.30
N VAL A 669 -13.77 8.71 -9.09
CA VAL A 669 -13.18 9.82 -9.85
C VAL A 669 -12.95 9.43 -11.32
N SER A 670 -12.54 8.19 -11.60
CA SER A 670 -12.41 7.67 -12.98
C SER A 670 -13.76 7.58 -13.71
N ALA A 671 -14.80 7.05 -13.04
CA ALA A 671 -16.15 6.91 -13.61
C ALA A 671 -16.79 8.28 -13.92
N LEU A 672 -16.55 9.28 -13.07
CA LEU A 672 -16.91 10.67 -13.35
C LEU A 672 -16.26 11.15 -14.65
N GLN A 673 -14.92 11.03 -14.73
CA GLN A 673 -14.15 11.55 -15.85
C GLN A 673 -14.60 10.94 -17.17
N GLN A 674 -14.85 9.62 -17.16
CA GLN A 674 -15.36 8.88 -18.32
C GLN A 674 -16.73 9.41 -18.79
N PHE A 675 -17.68 9.64 -17.88
CA PHE A 675 -18.99 10.18 -18.22
C PHE A 675 -18.91 11.62 -18.76
N VAL A 676 -18.23 12.51 -18.03
CA VAL A 676 -18.13 13.93 -18.39
C VAL A 676 -17.45 14.11 -19.75
N TRP A 677 -16.38 13.37 -20.01
CA TRP A 677 -15.63 13.52 -21.24
C TRP A 677 -16.26 12.71 -22.39
N GLY A 678 -16.42 11.40 -22.21
CA GLY A 678 -16.79 10.46 -23.27
C GLY A 678 -18.28 10.38 -23.60
N GLU A 679 -19.17 10.87 -22.72
CA GLU A 679 -20.62 10.85 -22.95
C GLU A 679 -21.24 12.25 -22.99
N PHE A 680 -20.98 13.09 -21.99
CA PHE A 680 -21.55 14.44 -21.95
C PHE A 680 -20.90 15.35 -23.00
N ALA A 681 -19.57 15.52 -22.95
CA ALA A 681 -18.89 16.47 -23.84
C ALA A 681 -18.73 15.97 -25.28
N ASP A 682 -18.12 14.80 -25.48
CA ASP A 682 -17.73 14.34 -26.83
C ASP A 682 -18.91 13.76 -27.63
N VAL A 683 -20.08 13.59 -27.00
CA VAL A 683 -21.31 13.13 -27.68
C VAL A 683 -22.49 14.08 -27.43
N TYR A 684 -22.96 14.28 -26.19
CA TYR A 684 -24.20 15.04 -25.99
C TYR A 684 -24.09 16.51 -26.36
N LEU A 685 -23.00 17.22 -26.03
CA LEU A 685 -22.85 18.63 -26.42
C LEU A 685 -22.83 18.82 -27.95
N GLU A 686 -22.24 17.89 -28.69
CA GLU A 686 -22.25 17.94 -30.16
C GLU A 686 -23.64 17.69 -30.75
N LEU A 687 -24.42 16.77 -30.16
CA LEU A 687 -25.83 16.54 -30.54
C LEU A 687 -26.75 17.71 -30.14
N ALA A 688 -26.50 18.33 -28.98
CA ALA A 688 -27.27 19.44 -28.44
C ALA A 688 -27.22 20.68 -29.35
N LYS A 689 -26.10 20.93 -30.05
CA LYS A 689 -25.97 22.02 -31.05
C LYS A 689 -27.02 21.97 -32.16
N ALA A 690 -27.63 20.82 -32.44
CA ALA A 690 -28.76 20.71 -33.36
C ALA A 690 -30.10 21.09 -32.70
N GLY A 691 -30.34 20.64 -31.46
CA GLY A 691 -31.56 20.98 -30.70
C GLY A 691 -31.63 22.46 -30.30
N LEU A 692 -30.47 23.07 -30.00
CA LEU A 692 -30.32 24.51 -29.73
C LEU A 692 -30.65 25.41 -30.94
N ARG A 693 -30.68 24.86 -32.16
CA ARG A 693 -31.04 25.58 -33.40
C ARG A 693 -32.46 25.31 -33.89
N ASP A 694 -33.21 24.47 -33.16
CA ASP A 694 -34.58 24.11 -33.45
C ASP A 694 -35.48 24.83 -32.42
N GLU A 695 -36.22 25.85 -32.86
CA GLU A 695 -37.10 26.66 -32.00
C GLU A 695 -38.07 25.82 -31.15
N LYS A 696 -38.45 24.63 -31.63
CA LYS A 696 -39.38 23.72 -30.93
C LYS A 696 -38.70 22.87 -29.86
N ARG A 697 -37.36 22.83 -29.84
CA ARG A 697 -36.54 22.01 -28.92
C ARG A 697 -35.52 22.79 -28.11
N ALA A 698 -35.14 24.01 -28.49
CA ALA A 698 -34.12 24.80 -27.79
C ALA A 698 -34.37 24.87 -26.28
N VAL A 699 -35.60 25.14 -25.84
CA VAL A 699 -36.00 25.15 -24.42
C VAL A 699 -35.76 23.81 -23.71
N SER A 700 -36.05 22.67 -24.35
CA SER A 700 -35.86 21.34 -23.74
C SER A 700 -34.39 20.91 -23.76
N THR A 701 -33.66 21.25 -24.81
CA THR A 701 -32.21 21.05 -24.91
C THR A 701 -31.46 21.90 -23.88
N VAL A 702 -31.82 23.17 -23.68
CA VAL A 702 -31.25 24.05 -22.63
C VAL A 702 -31.56 23.52 -21.23
N ARG A 703 -32.81 23.12 -20.94
CA ARG A 703 -33.16 22.49 -19.65
C ARG A 703 -32.39 21.19 -19.41
N THR A 704 -32.14 20.40 -20.45
CA THR A 704 -31.35 19.17 -20.36
C THR A 704 -29.86 19.46 -20.15
N LEU A 705 -29.28 20.43 -20.87
CA LEU A 705 -27.91 20.89 -20.66
C LEU A 705 -27.71 21.43 -19.24
N ALA A 706 -28.65 22.24 -18.75
CA ALA A 706 -28.66 22.75 -17.38
C ALA A 706 -28.73 21.61 -16.36
N TYR A 707 -29.59 20.61 -16.55
CA TYR A 707 -29.72 19.45 -15.65
C TYR A 707 -28.47 18.56 -15.62
N VAL A 708 -27.90 18.23 -16.78
CA VAL A 708 -26.70 17.38 -16.84
C VAL A 708 -25.51 18.13 -16.24
N LEU A 709 -25.36 19.44 -16.49
CA LEU A 709 -24.36 20.26 -15.82
C LEU A 709 -24.60 20.36 -14.31
N ASP A 710 -25.86 20.48 -13.86
CA ASP A 710 -26.21 20.42 -12.43
C ASP A 710 -25.67 19.09 -11.86
N ARG A 711 -26.13 17.93 -12.35
CA ARG A 711 -25.71 16.62 -11.85
C ARG A 711 -24.19 16.39 -11.88
N VAL A 712 -23.48 16.89 -12.89
CA VAL A 712 -22.00 16.83 -12.98
C VAL A 712 -21.31 17.68 -11.92
N LEU A 713 -21.86 18.84 -11.56
CA LEU A 713 -21.31 19.69 -10.49
C LEU A 713 -21.82 19.31 -9.09
N HIS A 714 -22.94 18.59 -8.97
CA HIS A 714 -23.70 18.38 -7.72
C HIS A 714 -23.41 17.07 -6.99
N ARG A 715 -22.33 16.38 -7.35
CA ARG A 715 -21.91 15.11 -6.74
C ARG A 715 -20.40 15.01 -6.48
N PRO A 716 -19.47 15.31 -7.41
CA PRO A 716 -18.26 14.49 -7.45
C PRO A 716 -16.90 15.19 -7.44
N LEU A 717 -16.83 16.53 -7.42
CA LEU A 717 -15.62 17.29 -7.03
C LEU A 717 -15.85 18.81 -7.01
N ALA A 718 -16.75 19.34 -7.86
CA ALA A 718 -17.18 20.73 -7.74
C ALA A 718 -18.03 20.92 -6.48
N VAL A 719 -17.96 22.13 -5.90
CA VAL A 719 -18.54 22.43 -4.59
C VAL A 719 -19.93 23.06 -4.71
N ALA A 720 -20.75 22.80 -3.68
CA ALA A 720 -21.95 23.53 -3.27
C ALA A 720 -23.30 23.22 -3.95
N ARG A 721 -24.15 22.52 -3.20
CA ARG A 721 -25.58 22.87 -2.98
C ARG A 721 -26.00 22.36 -1.59
N ASP A 722 -27.09 22.81 -0.96
CA ASP A 722 -28.40 23.14 -1.54
C ASP A 722 -28.80 24.63 -1.52
N ARG A 723 -28.04 25.49 -0.82
CA ARG A 723 -28.40 26.90 -0.61
C ARG A 723 -27.53 27.89 -1.37
N GLU A 724 -26.25 27.57 -1.52
CA GLU A 724 -25.18 28.51 -1.82
C GLU A 724 -25.18 28.92 -3.31
N VAL A 725 -25.06 27.94 -4.22
CA VAL A 725 -25.24 28.16 -5.67
C VAL A 725 -26.69 28.48 -6.04
N ALA A 726 -27.66 28.00 -5.25
CA ALA A 726 -29.08 28.30 -5.47
C ALA A 726 -29.42 29.78 -5.21
N GLU A 727 -28.77 30.40 -4.22
CA GLU A 727 -28.98 31.82 -3.91
C GLU A 727 -28.11 32.73 -4.80
N ALA A 728 -26.90 32.30 -5.21
CA ALA A 728 -26.13 32.94 -6.28
C ALA A 728 -26.93 33.04 -7.60
N ARG A 729 -27.55 31.93 -8.04
CA ARG A 729 -28.45 31.91 -9.21
C ARG A 729 -29.69 32.79 -9.02
N HIS A 730 -30.21 32.91 -7.79
CA HIS A 730 -31.30 33.83 -7.45
C HIS A 730 -30.90 35.31 -7.38
N ALA A 731 -29.60 35.63 -7.30
CA ALA A 731 -29.10 36.99 -7.47
C ALA A 731 -29.02 37.34 -8.97
N ILE A 732 -28.41 36.46 -9.78
CA ILE A 732 -28.33 36.58 -11.24
C ILE A 732 -29.74 36.74 -11.85
N GLY A 733 -30.70 35.90 -11.45
CA GLY A 733 -32.09 35.98 -11.91
C GLY A 733 -32.86 37.24 -11.49
N ARG A 734 -32.36 38.04 -10.52
CA ARG A 734 -32.98 39.31 -10.09
C ARG A 734 -32.35 40.56 -10.69
N ALA A 735 -31.22 40.44 -11.40
CA ALA A 735 -30.71 41.52 -12.24
C ALA A 735 -31.60 41.79 -13.48
N GLY A 736 -32.52 40.88 -13.81
CA GLY A 736 -33.37 40.91 -15.01
C GLY A 736 -34.87 41.12 -14.79
N GLY A 737 -35.34 41.49 -13.58
CA GLY A 737 -36.78 41.69 -13.35
C GLY A 737 -37.13 42.19 -11.95
N ALA A 738 -38.06 43.15 -11.89
CA ALA A 738 -38.58 43.72 -10.64
C ALA A 738 -39.87 43.03 -10.17
N HIS A 739 -40.23 43.30 -8.90
CA HIS A 739 -41.38 42.75 -8.17
C HIS A 739 -41.21 41.27 -7.73
N GLY A 740 -41.97 40.85 -6.71
CA GLY A 740 -41.87 39.51 -6.15
C GLY A 740 -42.92 39.26 -5.08
N HIS A 741 -42.96 38.03 -4.54
CA HIS A 741 -43.78 37.66 -3.40
C HIS A 741 -43.11 36.54 -2.58
N ARG A 742 -43.55 36.35 -1.32
CA ARG A 742 -43.10 35.27 -0.44
C ARG A 742 -43.79 33.95 -0.75
N ALA A 743 -43.04 32.84 -0.77
CA ALA A 743 -43.58 31.51 -0.55
C ALA A 743 -42.59 30.65 0.28
N ARG A 744 -43.11 29.81 1.18
CA ARG A 744 -42.35 28.75 1.87
C ARG A 744 -42.69 27.42 1.22
N ALA A 745 -41.69 26.62 0.86
CA ALA A 745 -41.86 25.19 0.59
C ALA A 745 -40.65 24.43 1.13
N ARG A 746 -40.89 23.28 1.78
CA ARG A 746 -39.85 22.29 2.12
C ARG A 746 -39.80 21.26 0.99
N ALA A 747 -38.59 20.88 0.56
CA ALA A 747 -38.38 19.72 -0.30
C ALA A 747 -37.49 18.70 0.44
N ARG A 748 -37.69 17.41 0.15
CA ARG A 748 -36.80 16.30 0.53
C ARG A 748 -36.20 15.74 -0.76
N ASP A 749 -35.03 15.10 -0.66
CA ASP A 749 -34.44 14.35 -1.77
C ASP A 749 -35.38 13.20 -2.19
N PRO A 750 -35.73 13.04 -3.49
CA PRO A 750 -36.65 12.01 -3.93
C PRO A 750 -35.95 10.65 -4.05
N GLN A 751 -36.44 9.64 -3.32
CA GLN A 751 -36.06 8.25 -3.58
C GLN A 751 -36.49 7.80 -5.00
N PRO A 752 -35.76 6.86 -5.62
CA PRO A 752 -36.12 6.32 -6.94
C PRO A 752 -37.50 5.62 -6.87
N PRO A 753 -38.40 5.84 -7.85
CA PRO A 753 -39.72 5.26 -7.84
C PRO A 753 -39.68 3.73 -8.07
N PRO A 754 -40.50 2.94 -7.35
CA PRO A 754 -40.51 1.48 -7.49
C PRO A 754 -41.25 1.04 -8.77
N GLY A 755 -40.50 0.78 -9.85
CA GLY A 755 -41.01 0.10 -11.05
C GLY A 755 -40.47 0.66 -12.36
N GLY A 756 -39.59 -0.09 -13.04
CA GLY A 756 -38.93 0.39 -14.26
C GLY A 756 -38.37 -0.66 -15.23
N ARG A 757 -38.75 -1.94 -15.11
CA ARG A 757 -38.14 -3.05 -15.90
C ARG A 757 -38.45 -3.06 -17.42
N HIS A 758 -39.10 -2.03 -17.97
CA HIS A 758 -39.60 -2.01 -19.37
C HIS A 758 -39.03 -0.91 -20.28
N GLN A 759 -37.74 -0.53 -20.15
CA GLN A 759 -37.06 0.34 -21.15
C GLN A 759 -35.74 -0.19 -21.73
N ALA A 760 -35.26 -1.37 -21.33
CA ALA A 760 -33.97 -1.93 -21.77
C ALA A 760 -33.86 -2.22 -23.29
N GLY A 761 -34.98 -2.28 -24.03
CA GLY A 761 -34.99 -2.56 -25.47
C GLY A 761 -34.40 -1.43 -26.32
N ARG A 762 -34.85 -0.19 -26.11
CA ARG A 762 -34.54 0.94 -27.03
C ARG A 762 -33.08 1.40 -26.94
N ALA A 763 -32.45 1.28 -25.76
CA ALA A 763 -31.03 1.61 -25.59
C ALA A 763 -30.10 0.79 -26.51
N ARG A 764 -30.50 -0.44 -26.91
CA ARG A 764 -29.73 -1.27 -27.84
C ARG A 764 -29.84 -0.81 -29.30
N GLU A 765 -30.93 -0.15 -29.68
CA GLU A 765 -31.11 0.36 -31.05
C GLU A 765 -30.25 1.61 -31.29
N ASP A 766 -30.15 2.51 -30.32
CA ASP A 766 -29.28 3.68 -30.41
C ASP A 766 -27.78 3.29 -30.34
N ASP A 767 -27.41 2.23 -29.62
CA ASP A 767 -26.03 1.71 -29.65
C ASP A 767 -25.70 0.99 -30.97
N ALA A 768 -26.68 0.40 -31.65
CA ALA A 768 -26.52 -0.06 -33.03
C ALA A 768 -26.30 1.12 -34.01
N ARG A 769 -27.02 2.24 -33.83
CA ARG A 769 -26.79 3.49 -34.60
C ARG A 769 -25.37 4.04 -34.36
N ARG A 770 -24.85 3.99 -33.12
CA ARG A 770 -23.46 4.43 -32.80
C ARG A 770 -22.38 3.67 -33.58
N ARG A 771 -22.56 2.37 -33.81
CA ARG A 771 -21.65 1.59 -34.67
C ARG A 771 -21.67 2.09 -36.11
N HIS A 772 -22.85 2.51 -36.59
CA HIS A 772 -23.02 3.02 -37.95
C HIS A 772 -22.49 4.44 -38.14
N ASP A 773 -22.42 5.27 -37.09
CA ASP A 773 -22.02 6.68 -37.15
C ASP A 773 -20.51 6.93 -36.86
N ARG A 774 -19.81 5.91 -36.32
CA ARG A 774 -18.33 5.91 -36.28
C ARG A 774 -17.70 5.58 -37.64
N ASP A 775 -18.33 4.72 -38.42
CA ASP A 775 -17.84 4.21 -39.70
C ASP A 775 -17.55 5.30 -40.77
N PRO A 776 -18.38 6.35 -40.96
CA PRO A 776 -18.11 7.43 -41.92
C PRO A 776 -16.90 8.30 -41.53
N ARG A 777 -16.58 8.40 -40.23
CA ARG A 777 -15.44 9.17 -39.73
C ARG A 777 -14.14 8.36 -39.85
N SER A 778 -14.16 7.05 -39.58
CA SER A 778 -13.00 6.18 -39.82
C SER A 778 -12.67 6.00 -41.31
N ARG A 779 -13.65 6.12 -42.21
CA ARG A 779 -13.45 6.04 -43.68
C ARG A 779 -12.95 7.33 -44.35
N ARG A 780 -12.50 8.34 -43.59
CA ARG A 780 -11.90 9.58 -44.14
C ARG A 780 -10.47 9.88 -43.68
N PRO A 781 -9.53 8.98 -43.96
CA PRO A 781 -8.22 9.38 -44.48
C PRO A 781 -8.01 8.86 -45.91
N HIS A 782 -7.34 9.66 -46.75
CA HIS A 782 -6.93 9.35 -48.13
C HIS A 782 -8.04 9.08 -49.17
N LEU A 783 -8.68 10.15 -49.66
CA LEU A 783 -9.23 10.18 -51.02
C LEU A 783 -8.85 11.52 -51.70
N ALA A 784 -7.61 11.57 -52.20
CA ALA A 784 -7.06 12.69 -52.97
C ALA A 784 -6.34 12.12 -54.20
N SER A 785 -7.10 11.82 -55.26
CA SER A 785 -6.57 11.30 -56.52
C SER A 785 -7.08 12.08 -57.72
N ARG A 786 -6.20 12.89 -58.32
CA ARG A 786 -5.91 12.88 -59.76
C ARG A 786 -4.79 13.88 -60.06
N ALA A 787 -3.77 13.42 -60.77
CA ALA A 787 -2.69 14.25 -61.26
C ALA A 787 -2.81 14.42 -62.78
N ASP A 788 -2.49 15.63 -63.24
CA ASP A 788 -1.84 15.97 -64.51
C ASP A 788 -2.55 15.68 -65.85
N ARG A 789 -2.74 16.74 -66.66
CA ARG A 789 -2.10 16.97 -67.99
C ARG A 789 -2.69 18.19 -68.71
N GLY A 790 -1.87 18.91 -69.49
CA GLY A 790 -2.33 19.56 -70.74
C GLY A 790 -2.33 21.09 -70.88
N HIS A 791 -1.16 21.68 -71.11
CA HIS A 791 -0.86 22.78 -72.06
C HIS A 791 -1.84 23.96 -72.39
N VAL A 792 -1.38 25.18 -72.06
CA VAL A 792 -1.01 26.29 -73.00
C VAL A 792 -2.09 26.96 -73.91
N ARG A 793 -2.53 28.18 -73.52
CA ARG A 793 -2.79 29.44 -74.31
C ARG A 793 -3.92 30.30 -73.67
N ILE A 794 -4.05 31.64 -73.82
CA ILE A 794 -3.12 32.78 -74.02
C ILE A 794 -3.95 34.10 -73.87
N ARG A 795 -3.36 35.24 -73.41
CA ARG A 795 -3.93 36.63 -73.41
C ARG A 795 -5.17 36.89 -72.47
N GLN A 796 -5.55 38.11 -72.03
CA GLN A 796 -4.99 39.47 -72.26
C GLN A 796 -5.32 40.55 -71.18
N ARG A 797 -4.34 41.46 -70.96
CA ARG A 797 -4.43 42.95 -70.76
C ARG A 797 -4.94 43.61 -69.45
N ALA A 798 -4.39 44.84 -69.26
CA ALA A 798 -4.61 45.87 -68.21
C ALA A 798 -4.28 45.42 -66.77
N GLY A 799 -3.72 46.24 -65.87
CA GLY A 799 -3.52 47.70 -65.80
C GLY A 799 -4.06 48.18 -64.44
N ASP A 800 -3.53 49.18 -63.72
CA ASP A 800 -2.51 50.21 -63.95
C ASP A 800 -2.08 50.78 -62.55
N ARG A 801 -0.95 51.52 -62.45
CA ARG A 801 -0.46 52.27 -61.25
C ARG A 801 -0.03 51.40 -60.05
N GLY A 802 0.83 51.86 -59.13
CA GLY A 802 1.62 53.09 -59.01
C GLY A 802 2.83 52.84 -58.08
N ALA A 803 3.79 53.77 -57.97
CA ALA A 803 5.12 53.50 -57.36
C ALA A 803 5.67 54.64 -56.48
N ARG A 804 6.80 54.35 -55.79
CA ARG A 804 7.72 55.27 -55.05
C ARG A 804 7.28 55.63 -53.61
N ASP A 805 8.17 56.00 -52.67
CA ASP A 805 9.65 56.07 -52.72
C ASP A 805 10.40 55.86 -51.37
N ARG A 806 11.71 55.64 -51.51
CA ARG A 806 12.88 55.84 -50.60
C ARG A 806 12.74 56.48 -49.19
N GLY A 807 13.57 55.97 -48.26
CA GLY A 807 14.25 56.72 -47.18
C GLY A 807 15.05 55.80 -46.24
N ALA A 808 16.39 55.73 -46.27
CA ALA A 808 17.40 56.66 -45.68
C ALA A 808 17.54 56.54 -44.14
N ARG A 809 18.73 56.59 -43.49
CA ARG A 809 20.16 56.69 -43.91
C ARG A 809 21.10 56.46 -42.69
N ARG A 810 22.26 55.79 -42.88
CA ARG A 810 23.59 55.97 -42.18
C ARG A 810 23.66 55.85 -40.63
N GLY A 811 24.74 55.37 -39.98
CA GLY A 811 25.98 54.72 -40.46
C GLY A 811 27.29 55.37 -39.93
N ARG A 812 28.14 54.59 -39.24
CA ARG A 812 29.61 54.72 -38.95
C ARG A 812 29.98 53.54 -38.02
N ALA A 813 30.98 52.66 -38.20
CA ALA A 813 32.27 52.60 -38.91
C ALA A 813 33.52 53.08 -38.13
N ARG A 814 34.33 52.12 -37.63
CA ARG A 814 35.81 52.14 -37.49
C ARG A 814 36.34 50.75 -37.08
N SER A 815 37.66 50.54 -37.07
CA SER A 815 38.29 49.21 -37.04
C SER A 815 39.66 49.17 -36.33
N ARG A 816 40.12 47.93 -36.09
CA ARG A 816 41.49 47.43 -35.78
C ARG A 816 42.04 47.38 -34.33
N CYS A 817 42.71 46.24 -34.10
CA CYS A 817 43.88 45.95 -33.24
C CYS A 817 43.74 45.51 -31.75
N THR A 818 44.66 44.62 -31.40
CA THR A 818 45.00 43.91 -30.14
C THR A 818 46.22 44.61 -29.45
N PRO A 819 46.93 44.15 -28.37
CA PRO A 819 47.01 42.79 -27.77
C PRO A 819 47.34 42.57 -26.24
N ARG A 820 47.34 41.28 -25.82
CA ARG A 820 48.24 40.55 -24.87
C ARG A 820 48.34 40.85 -23.32
N ALA A 821 47.97 39.80 -22.54
CA ALA A 821 48.82 39.03 -21.56
C ALA A 821 49.31 39.75 -20.24
N PRO A 822 50.05 39.12 -19.25
CA PRO A 822 50.68 37.76 -19.18
C PRO A 822 50.73 36.99 -17.80
N ARG A 823 51.47 35.85 -17.77
CA ARG A 823 51.98 34.96 -16.65
C ARG A 823 51.11 33.72 -16.31
N LYS A 824 51.59 32.45 -16.40
CA LYS A 824 52.66 31.64 -15.70
C LYS A 824 52.21 31.17 -14.30
N ARG A 825 52.37 29.92 -13.79
CA ARG A 825 53.06 28.61 -14.10
C ARG A 825 52.23 27.48 -13.38
N ALA A 826 52.48 26.16 -13.29
CA ALA A 826 53.16 25.03 -13.98
C ALA A 826 52.92 23.75 -13.10
N GLY A 827 53.15 22.47 -13.45
CA GLY A 827 53.61 21.76 -14.67
C GLY A 827 54.32 20.41 -14.34
N ARG A 828 54.35 19.44 -15.29
CA ARG A 828 54.84 18.01 -15.25
C ARG A 828 53.73 16.95 -15.01
N GLY A 829 53.74 15.78 -15.69
CA GLY A 829 54.59 15.34 -16.82
C GLY A 829 54.31 13.90 -17.32
N GLU A 830 54.79 13.58 -18.53
CA GLU A 830 54.95 12.24 -19.17
C GLU A 830 53.66 11.39 -19.45
N GLY A 831 53.55 10.60 -20.53
CA GLY A 831 54.43 10.46 -21.72
C GLY A 831 53.88 9.52 -22.82
N ASP A 832 54.08 9.92 -24.08
CA ASP A 832 54.08 9.18 -25.37
C ASP A 832 52.89 8.33 -25.90
N ALA A 833 52.83 8.23 -27.23
CA ALA A 833 51.86 7.46 -28.03
C ALA A 833 52.40 7.12 -29.44
N ALA A 834 52.03 5.97 -30.01
CA ALA A 834 52.32 5.61 -31.42
C ALA A 834 51.31 4.59 -32.01
N PRO A 835 50.65 4.88 -33.16
CA PRO A 835 49.74 3.94 -33.84
C PRO A 835 50.26 3.46 -35.23
N PHE A 836 49.74 2.36 -35.77
CA PHE A 836 50.04 1.90 -37.15
C PHE A 836 48.80 1.48 -38.00
N THR A 837 48.53 2.30 -39.02
CA THR A 837 48.09 2.00 -40.41
C THR A 837 47.00 0.95 -40.78
N ARG A 838 46.01 1.47 -41.52
CA ARG A 838 45.15 0.91 -42.61
C ARG A 838 45.97 0.16 -43.73
N PRO A 839 45.42 -0.48 -44.83
CA PRO A 839 44.14 -0.19 -45.52
C PRO A 839 43.35 -1.26 -46.38
N THR A 840 42.15 -0.83 -46.84
CA THR A 840 41.47 -1.05 -48.16
C THR A 840 40.71 -2.35 -48.61
N ARG A 841 39.46 -2.09 -49.11
CA ARG A 841 38.73 -2.61 -50.32
C ARG A 841 38.46 -4.13 -50.48
N ALA A 842 37.18 -4.56 -50.58
CA ALA A 842 36.31 -4.69 -51.79
C ALA A 842 36.66 -5.91 -52.69
N THR A 843 35.73 -6.68 -53.28
CA THR A 843 34.65 -6.28 -54.21
C THR A 843 33.36 -7.18 -54.12
N ARG A 844 32.54 -7.26 -55.18
CA ARG A 844 31.17 -7.84 -55.24
C ARG A 844 30.86 -8.28 -56.68
N LEU A 845 29.99 -9.30 -56.89
CA LEU A 845 28.98 -9.49 -57.99
C LEU A 845 28.92 -10.88 -58.67
N ARG A 846 27.68 -11.45 -58.69
CA ARG A 846 27.04 -12.30 -59.74
C ARG A 846 27.60 -13.74 -59.94
N ARG A 847 26.82 -14.73 -60.42
CA ARG A 847 25.63 -14.71 -61.32
C ARG A 847 24.68 -15.95 -61.12
N GLU A 848 23.52 -15.96 -61.83
CA GLU A 848 22.51 -17.02 -62.17
C GLU A 848 22.69 -18.51 -61.71
N GLY A 849 21.68 -19.38 -61.49
CA GLY A 849 20.18 -19.35 -61.62
C GLY A 849 19.52 -20.76 -61.51
N ALA A 850 18.17 -20.89 -61.60
CA ALA A 850 17.31 -22.15 -61.54
C ALA A 850 17.23 -22.85 -60.14
N ARG A 851 16.09 -23.36 -59.61
CA ARG A 851 15.14 -24.46 -59.99
C ARG A 851 15.79 -25.86 -60.01
N GLU A 852 15.24 -26.96 -59.45
CA GLU A 852 13.88 -27.25 -58.92
C GLU A 852 13.84 -28.50 -57.97
N CYS A 853 12.83 -28.58 -57.07
CA CYS A 853 12.26 -29.79 -56.39
C CYS A 853 13.08 -30.68 -55.39
N GLY A 854 12.37 -31.36 -54.46
CA GLY A 854 12.84 -32.42 -53.54
C GLY A 854 13.22 -31.96 -52.11
N ARG A 855 12.30 -31.87 -51.12
CA ARG A 855 11.73 -32.91 -50.21
C ARG A 855 12.61 -33.38 -49.03
N GLU A 856 12.00 -33.30 -47.83
CA GLU A 856 12.23 -34.11 -46.59
C GLU A 856 13.63 -34.02 -45.92
N ARG A 857 13.76 -33.59 -44.64
CA ARG A 857 13.50 -34.32 -43.35
C ARG A 857 14.52 -35.46 -43.10
N GLU A 858 15.07 -35.73 -41.91
CA GLU A 858 15.05 -35.12 -40.55
C GLU A 858 16.20 -35.79 -39.71
N GLY A 859 16.36 -35.46 -38.41
CA GLY A 859 17.32 -36.12 -37.50
C GLY A 859 18.64 -35.35 -37.34
N GLU A 860 19.00 -34.66 -36.24
CA GLU A 860 18.81 -34.82 -34.78
C GLU A 860 19.97 -35.54 -34.06
N ALA A 861 20.43 -34.92 -32.96
CA ALA A 861 21.23 -35.44 -31.84
C ALA A 861 22.66 -35.98 -32.10
N ARG A 862 23.64 -35.48 -31.31
CA ARG A 862 24.22 -36.24 -30.16
C ARG A 862 25.49 -35.64 -29.53
N ARG A 863 25.60 -35.75 -28.19
CA ARG A 863 26.82 -36.06 -27.39
C ARG A 863 27.93 -34.97 -27.32
N THR A 864 28.92 -34.97 -26.40
CA THR A 864 29.24 -35.80 -25.21
C THR A 864 30.16 -35.08 -24.20
N GLY A 865 30.01 -35.42 -22.91
CA GLY A 865 31.12 -35.54 -21.94
C GLY A 865 31.71 -34.24 -21.32
N GLY A 866 32.37 -34.28 -20.15
CA GLY A 866 32.42 -35.35 -19.15
C GLY A 866 33.81 -35.61 -18.54
N ALA A 867 34.03 -35.20 -17.28
CA ALA A 867 35.17 -35.61 -16.44
C ALA A 867 34.81 -35.61 -14.94
N ARG A 868 35.48 -36.44 -14.13
CA ARG A 868 35.43 -36.51 -12.65
C ARG A 868 36.86 -36.23 -12.13
N THR A 869 37.09 -35.75 -10.89
CA THR A 869 37.23 -36.52 -9.63
C THR A 869 37.57 -35.55 -8.47
N ALA A 870 37.49 -35.86 -7.16
CA ALA A 870 36.79 -36.94 -6.45
C ALA A 870 36.51 -36.58 -4.97
N ALA A 871 35.30 -36.95 -4.52
CA ALA A 871 34.86 -37.40 -3.19
C ALA A 871 35.74 -37.26 -1.93
N ARG A 872 35.11 -36.75 -0.86
CA ARG A 872 35.10 -37.42 0.46
C ARG A 872 33.67 -37.88 0.80
N ARG A 873 33.54 -38.96 1.58
CA ARG A 873 32.25 -39.54 1.99
C ARG A 873 31.76 -38.94 3.31
N GLY A 874 30.46 -38.73 3.41
CA GLY A 874 29.73 -38.52 4.67
C GLY A 874 28.34 -39.14 4.55
N ALA A 875 27.86 -39.78 5.61
CA ALA A 875 26.45 -40.17 5.74
C ALA A 875 25.60 -38.89 5.98
N PRO A 876 24.27 -38.91 5.80
CA PRO A 876 23.51 -37.66 5.68
C PRO A 876 23.55 -36.84 6.97
N PRO A 877 23.86 -35.53 6.91
CA PRO A 877 23.55 -34.64 8.02
C PRO A 877 22.04 -34.67 8.26
N GLY A 878 21.63 -34.68 9.54
CA GLY A 878 20.25 -34.94 9.94
C GLY A 878 19.23 -33.92 9.44
N ARG A 879 17.94 -34.22 9.67
CA ARG A 879 16.80 -33.34 9.35
C ARG A 879 17.05 -31.91 9.84
N VAL A 880 17.40 -31.00 8.92
CA VAL A 880 17.38 -29.56 9.18
C VAL A 880 15.92 -29.16 9.38
N SER A 881 15.53 -28.73 10.58
CA SER A 881 14.16 -28.33 10.92
C SER A 881 13.81 -26.94 10.39
N GLY A 882 14.13 -26.68 9.12
CA GLY A 882 13.68 -25.49 8.42
C GLY A 882 12.17 -25.53 8.17
N THR A 883 11.56 -24.35 8.06
CA THR A 883 10.16 -24.19 7.70
C THR A 883 10.02 -24.31 6.19
N ALA A 884 9.04 -25.08 5.72
CA ALA A 884 8.76 -25.27 4.30
C ALA A 884 7.84 -24.16 3.77
N TYR A 885 8.41 -22.95 3.63
CA TYR A 885 7.69 -21.73 3.25
C TYR A 885 6.97 -21.84 1.90
N ILE A 886 5.86 -21.12 1.77
CA ILE A 886 4.98 -21.11 0.60
C ILE A 886 4.99 -19.70 0.02
N CYS A 887 5.32 -19.56 -1.27
CA CYS A 887 5.29 -18.26 -1.94
C CYS A 887 3.85 -17.73 -1.95
N LEU A 888 3.57 -16.58 -1.34
CA LEU A 888 2.21 -16.03 -1.33
C LEU A 888 1.72 -15.64 -2.73
N THR A 889 2.64 -15.35 -3.66
CA THR A 889 2.33 -14.97 -5.04
C THR A 889 1.86 -16.14 -5.89
N CYS A 890 2.63 -17.23 -5.98
CA CYS A 890 2.29 -18.40 -6.82
C CYS A 890 1.73 -19.61 -6.04
N GLY A 891 1.88 -19.66 -4.73
CA GLY A 891 1.49 -20.81 -3.90
C GLY A 891 2.51 -21.95 -3.88
N VAL A 892 3.68 -21.82 -4.50
CA VAL A 892 4.69 -22.89 -4.54
C VAL A 892 5.50 -22.95 -3.24
N GLN A 893 5.59 -24.14 -2.66
CA GLN A 893 6.40 -24.44 -1.49
C GLN A 893 7.89 -24.49 -1.83
N GLN A 894 8.72 -24.06 -0.90
CA GLN A 894 10.18 -24.06 -0.96
C GLN A 894 10.76 -25.14 -0.03
N SER A 895 12.00 -25.56 -0.28
CA SER A 895 12.72 -26.49 0.58
C SER A 895 12.89 -25.92 2.00
N PRO A 896 12.74 -26.75 3.06
CA PRO A 896 12.95 -26.39 4.46
C PRO A 896 14.16 -25.49 4.69
N SER A 897 13.90 -24.22 4.98
CA SER A 897 14.91 -23.20 5.27
C SER A 897 14.64 -22.58 6.64
N VAL A 898 15.70 -22.14 7.33
CA VAL A 898 15.55 -21.52 8.68
C VAL A 898 14.86 -20.14 8.57
N PHE A 899 14.99 -19.48 7.43
CA PHE A 899 14.33 -18.22 7.08
C PHE A 899 13.55 -18.38 5.78
N ALA A 900 12.54 -17.54 5.56
CA ALA A 900 11.87 -17.47 4.27
C ALA A 900 12.89 -17.08 3.17
N PRO A 901 12.94 -17.75 2.00
CA PRO A 901 13.90 -17.39 0.96
C PRO A 901 13.72 -15.94 0.49
N GLU A 902 14.78 -15.23 0.16
CA GLU A 902 14.68 -13.81 -0.25
C GLU A 902 13.76 -13.60 -1.46
N ARG A 903 13.71 -14.60 -2.35
CA ARG A 903 13.17 -14.55 -3.71
C ARG A 903 12.51 -15.89 -4.03
N CYS A 904 11.40 -15.89 -4.76
CA CYS A 904 10.89 -17.11 -5.38
C CYS A 904 11.36 -17.12 -6.84
N PRO A 905 12.29 -18.00 -7.26
CA PRO A 905 12.83 -18.00 -8.62
C PRO A 905 11.75 -18.12 -9.71
N ILE A 906 10.66 -18.82 -9.40
CA ILE A 906 9.48 -18.92 -10.29
C ILE A 906 8.79 -17.56 -10.49
N CYS A 907 8.74 -16.68 -9.49
CA CYS A 907 8.07 -15.38 -9.56
C CYS A 907 8.97 -14.25 -10.07
N GLU A 908 10.29 -14.37 -9.91
CA GLU A 908 11.27 -13.44 -10.48
C GLU A 908 11.50 -13.65 -11.98
N ASP A 909 11.19 -14.84 -12.51
CA ASP A 909 11.23 -15.09 -13.95
C ASP A 909 10.27 -14.15 -14.71
N GLU A 910 10.76 -13.57 -15.81
CA GLU A 910 10.04 -12.59 -16.65
C GLU A 910 8.72 -13.10 -17.28
N ARG A 911 8.42 -14.40 -17.17
CA ARG A 911 7.12 -14.97 -17.56
C ARG A 911 6.08 -14.87 -16.44
N GLN A 912 6.50 -14.60 -15.22
CA GLN A 912 5.67 -14.40 -14.03
C GLN A 912 5.76 -12.95 -13.56
N TYR A 913 5.44 -12.74 -12.28
CA TYR A 913 5.53 -11.46 -11.60
C TYR A 913 5.80 -11.69 -10.10
N VAL A 914 6.51 -10.74 -9.50
CA VAL A 914 6.48 -10.49 -8.06
C VAL A 914 5.36 -9.48 -7.79
N ARG A 915 4.69 -9.56 -6.63
CA ARG A 915 3.62 -8.60 -6.27
C ARG A 915 4.20 -7.21 -6.03
N GLN A 916 3.36 -6.17 -6.11
CA GLN A 916 3.78 -4.77 -5.88
C GLN A 916 4.43 -4.57 -4.49
N GLY A 917 3.97 -5.30 -3.47
CA GLY A 917 4.58 -5.35 -2.13
C GLY A 917 5.79 -6.29 -1.99
N GLY A 918 6.46 -6.65 -3.09
CA GLY A 918 7.63 -7.53 -3.09
C GLY A 918 7.31 -9.03 -3.00
N GLN A 919 8.37 -9.81 -2.74
CA GLN A 919 8.26 -11.25 -2.51
C GLN A 919 7.78 -11.51 -1.08
N ALA A 920 6.68 -12.25 -0.94
CA ALA A 920 6.07 -12.57 0.33
C ALA A 920 5.84 -14.08 0.50
N TRP A 921 5.75 -14.53 1.75
CA TRP A 921 5.74 -15.94 2.13
C TRP A 921 4.71 -16.22 3.23
N THR A 922 4.34 -17.49 3.35
CA THR A 922 3.49 -18.01 4.44
C THR A 922 3.83 -19.49 4.69
N THR A 923 3.10 -20.19 5.54
CA THR A 923 3.25 -21.63 5.82
C THR A 923 1.91 -22.35 5.76
N LEU A 924 1.90 -23.69 5.84
CA LEU A 924 0.65 -24.44 5.97
C LEU A 924 -0.05 -24.08 7.29
N ASP A 925 0.70 -24.02 8.38
CA ASP A 925 0.18 -23.74 9.72
C ASP A 925 -0.42 -22.32 9.80
N GLU A 926 0.24 -21.33 9.19
CA GLU A 926 -0.28 -19.97 9.06
C GLU A 926 -1.57 -19.92 8.25
N LEU A 927 -1.68 -20.66 7.14
CA LEU A 927 -2.87 -20.69 6.30
C LEU A 927 -4.03 -21.40 7.02
N ALA A 928 -3.76 -22.49 7.73
CA ALA A 928 -4.74 -23.17 8.57
C ALA A 928 -5.24 -22.22 9.69
N ALA A 929 -4.33 -21.50 10.35
CA ALA A 929 -4.66 -20.49 11.36
C ALA A 929 -5.45 -19.29 10.79
N GLN A 930 -5.29 -18.96 9.50
CA GLN A 930 -6.11 -17.98 8.78
C GLN A 930 -7.52 -18.49 8.40
N GLY A 931 -7.85 -19.74 8.72
CA GLY A 931 -9.12 -20.35 8.36
C GLY A 931 -9.23 -20.72 6.88
N ASN A 932 -8.11 -20.86 6.17
CA ASN A 932 -8.10 -21.51 4.87
C ASN A 932 -8.54 -22.98 5.04
N ARG A 933 -9.40 -23.42 4.13
CA ARG A 933 -9.86 -24.81 3.98
C ARG A 933 -9.80 -25.21 2.52
N VAL A 934 -9.76 -26.51 2.24
CA VAL A 934 -9.84 -27.07 0.90
C VAL A 934 -11.31 -27.32 0.51
N GLU A 935 -11.72 -26.75 -0.61
CA GLU A 935 -12.99 -27.01 -1.28
C GLU A 935 -12.83 -28.17 -2.28
N LEU A 936 -13.76 -29.13 -2.22
CA LEU A 936 -13.86 -30.28 -3.12
C LEU A 936 -15.15 -30.19 -3.94
N ARG A 937 -15.05 -30.20 -5.27
CA ARG A 937 -16.20 -30.09 -6.18
C ARG A 937 -16.07 -31.07 -7.35
N GLU A 938 -16.97 -32.06 -7.44
CA GLU A 938 -17.02 -32.96 -8.60
C GLU A 938 -17.36 -32.18 -9.89
N LEU A 939 -16.69 -32.54 -10.99
CA LEU A 939 -16.75 -31.85 -12.28
C LEU A 939 -17.30 -32.73 -13.41
N GLU A 940 -16.93 -34.00 -13.39
CA GLU A 940 -17.56 -35.11 -14.11
C GLU A 940 -17.33 -36.40 -13.30
N PRO A 941 -18.07 -37.51 -13.53
CA PRO A 941 -17.89 -38.75 -12.76
C PRO A 941 -16.44 -39.25 -12.82
N GLY A 942 -15.77 -39.23 -11.66
CA GLY A 942 -14.35 -39.58 -11.57
C GLY A 942 -13.37 -38.42 -11.68
N LEU A 943 -13.82 -37.16 -11.74
CA LEU A 943 -12.97 -35.97 -11.77
C LEU A 943 -13.44 -34.94 -10.72
N VAL A 944 -12.61 -34.66 -9.72
CA VAL A 944 -12.91 -33.73 -8.63
C VAL A 944 -11.94 -32.55 -8.66
N GLY A 945 -12.45 -31.33 -8.71
CA GLY A 945 -11.65 -30.11 -8.49
C GLY A 945 -11.33 -29.92 -7.01
N VAL A 946 -10.10 -29.54 -6.71
CA VAL A 946 -9.55 -29.40 -5.36
C VAL A 946 -8.85 -28.04 -5.26
N GLY A 947 -9.25 -27.15 -4.35
CA GLY A 947 -8.62 -25.83 -4.22
C GLY A 947 -8.89 -25.14 -2.89
N ALA A 948 -8.21 -24.04 -2.59
CA ALA A 948 -8.32 -23.36 -1.29
C ALA A 948 -9.41 -22.27 -1.24
N GLN A 949 -10.09 -22.15 -0.10
CA GLN A 949 -10.97 -21.05 0.26
C GLN A 949 -10.61 -20.51 1.67
N PRO A 950 -10.14 -19.26 1.84
CA PRO A 950 -9.77 -18.30 0.79
C PRO A 950 -8.70 -18.82 -0.18
N ALA A 951 -8.65 -18.21 -1.36
CA ALA A 951 -7.72 -18.60 -2.42
C ALA A 951 -6.26 -18.32 -2.03
N VAL A 952 -5.35 -19.25 -2.39
CA VAL A 952 -3.91 -19.14 -2.14
C VAL A 952 -3.16 -19.03 -3.48
N GLY A 953 -2.01 -18.37 -3.50
CA GLY A 953 -1.22 -18.16 -4.72
C GLY A 953 -1.94 -17.26 -5.74
N ILE A 954 -2.11 -17.77 -6.97
CA ILE A 954 -2.84 -17.09 -8.05
C ILE A 954 -4.31 -17.55 -8.14
N GLY A 955 -4.83 -18.18 -7.08
CA GLY A 955 -6.19 -18.72 -7.03
C GLY A 955 -6.40 -19.93 -7.92
N GLN A 956 -5.33 -20.69 -8.18
CA GLN A 956 -5.39 -21.93 -8.93
C GLN A 956 -6.00 -23.08 -8.12
N ARG A 957 -6.39 -24.14 -8.83
CA ARG A 957 -6.89 -25.41 -8.28
C ARG A 957 -6.15 -26.60 -8.89
N ALA A 958 -6.16 -27.71 -8.18
CA ALA A 958 -5.81 -29.03 -8.69
C ALA A 958 -7.07 -29.78 -9.21
N LEU A 959 -6.83 -30.90 -9.90
CA LEU A 959 -7.83 -31.81 -10.45
C LEU A 959 -7.48 -33.26 -10.08
N LEU A 960 -8.24 -33.86 -9.17
CA LEU A 960 -8.12 -35.26 -8.80
C LEU A 960 -8.83 -36.14 -9.84
N VAL A 961 -8.05 -36.80 -10.69
CA VAL A 961 -8.50 -37.79 -11.66
C VAL A 961 -8.57 -39.17 -11.00
N ARG A 962 -9.73 -39.83 -11.01
CA ARG A 962 -9.92 -41.14 -10.38
C ARG A 962 -9.86 -42.23 -11.44
N THR A 963 -9.00 -43.23 -11.26
CA THR A 963 -8.85 -44.35 -12.22
C THR A 963 -8.81 -45.71 -11.52
N PRO A 964 -9.13 -46.81 -12.23
CA PRO A 964 -9.01 -48.17 -11.66
C PRO A 964 -7.59 -48.54 -11.24
N GLY A 965 -6.57 -47.91 -11.82
CA GLY A 965 -5.16 -48.09 -11.48
C GLY A 965 -4.60 -47.02 -10.55
N GLY A 966 -5.46 -46.40 -9.73
CA GLY A 966 -5.12 -45.36 -8.75
C GLY A 966 -5.58 -43.95 -9.17
N ASN A 967 -5.86 -43.10 -8.19
CA ASN A 967 -6.20 -41.70 -8.42
C ASN A 967 -4.92 -40.87 -8.62
N PHE A 968 -4.96 -39.85 -9.47
CA PHE A 968 -3.85 -38.92 -9.69
C PHE A 968 -4.29 -37.47 -9.48
N LEU A 969 -3.46 -36.70 -8.78
CA LEU A 969 -3.67 -35.27 -8.62
C LEU A 969 -2.93 -34.52 -9.74
N TRP A 970 -3.68 -33.90 -10.64
CA TRP A 970 -3.14 -33.01 -11.65
C TRP A 970 -3.12 -31.57 -11.14
N ASP A 971 -1.98 -30.92 -11.29
CA ASP A 971 -1.64 -29.62 -10.71
C ASP A 971 -1.74 -29.60 -9.17
N CYS A 972 -1.29 -28.51 -8.56
CA CYS A 972 -1.34 -28.28 -7.12
C CYS A 972 -1.52 -26.78 -6.82
N PHE A 973 -1.89 -26.49 -5.57
CA PHE A 973 -2.10 -25.14 -5.04
C PHE A 973 -1.41 -25.03 -3.67
N GLY A 974 -1.33 -23.83 -3.12
CA GLY A 974 -0.52 -23.55 -1.93
C GLY A 974 -1.09 -23.99 -0.59
N PHE A 975 -1.95 -25.02 -0.53
CA PHE A 975 -2.57 -25.46 0.73
C PHE A 975 -2.99 -26.94 0.72
N ILE A 976 -3.15 -27.51 1.92
CA ILE A 976 -3.67 -28.85 2.22
C ILE A 976 -4.21 -28.81 3.66
N ASP A 977 -5.27 -29.57 3.95
CA ASP A 977 -5.79 -29.78 5.30
C ASP A 977 -6.18 -31.24 5.55
N GLU A 978 -6.33 -31.63 6.82
CA GLU A 978 -6.65 -33.01 7.19
C GLU A 978 -8.05 -33.45 6.71
N THR A 979 -9.00 -32.52 6.65
CA THR A 979 -10.39 -32.80 6.24
C THR A 979 -10.48 -33.22 4.77
N SER A 980 -9.77 -32.53 3.88
CA SER A 980 -9.68 -32.90 2.47
C SER A 980 -8.79 -34.10 2.24
N VAL A 981 -7.74 -34.29 3.05
CA VAL A 981 -6.93 -35.51 3.01
C VAL A 981 -7.80 -36.73 3.31
N ASP A 982 -8.61 -36.71 4.37
CA ASP A 982 -9.48 -37.84 4.74
C ASP A 982 -10.64 -38.04 3.74
N ALA A 983 -11.22 -36.97 3.21
CA ALA A 983 -12.20 -37.06 2.13
C ALA A 983 -11.61 -37.70 0.85
N ILE A 984 -10.35 -37.38 0.52
CA ILE A 984 -9.66 -37.97 -0.63
C ILE A 984 -9.20 -39.41 -0.34
N ARG A 985 -8.81 -39.74 0.90
CA ARG A 985 -8.59 -41.15 1.35
C ARG A 985 -9.85 -41.98 1.13
N ALA A 986 -11.02 -41.47 1.52
CA ALA A 986 -12.31 -42.12 1.28
C ALA A 986 -12.65 -42.28 -0.22
N MET A 987 -12.11 -41.43 -1.10
CA MET A 987 -12.23 -41.56 -2.56
C MET A 987 -11.19 -42.49 -3.22
N GLY A 988 -10.30 -43.11 -2.44
CA GLY A 988 -9.24 -44.03 -2.91
C GLY A 988 -7.80 -43.52 -2.76
N GLY A 989 -7.60 -42.38 -2.07
CA GLY A 989 -6.28 -41.77 -1.86
C GLY A 989 -5.72 -41.07 -3.11
N ILE A 990 -4.40 -40.95 -3.18
CA ILE A 990 -3.63 -40.45 -4.33
C ILE A 990 -2.48 -41.44 -4.60
N ALA A 991 -2.37 -41.92 -5.83
CA ALA A 991 -1.32 -42.82 -6.31
C ALA A 991 -0.15 -42.08 -6.99
N GLY A 992 -0.34 -40.82 -7.36
CA GLY A 992 0.72 -39.92 -7.80
C GLY A 992 0.23 -38.49 -8.09
N ILE A 993 1.17 -37.56 -8.21
CA ILE A 993 0.91 -36.13 -8.48
C ILE A 993 1.68 -35.75 -9.75
N ALA A 994 1.10 -34.93 -10.63
CA ALA A 994 1.76 -34.42 -11.83
C ALA A 994 1.27 -33.00 -12.18
N PHE A 995 2.01 -32.25 -13.00
CA PHE A 995 1.79 -30.80 -13.15
C PHE A 995 1.85 -30.33 -14.60
N SER A 996 1.17 -29.22 -14.85
CA SER A 996 1.24 -28.45 -16.08
C SER A 996 2.57 -27.68 -16.20
N HIS A 997 2.97 -26.90 -15.19
CA HIS A 997 4.19 -26.09 -15.19
C HIS A 997 4.51 -25.55 -13.77
N PRO A 998 5.71 -24.98 -13.52
CA PRO A 998 6.23 -24.76 -12.17
C PRO A 998 5.39 -23.96 -11.18
N HIS A 999 4.65 -22.93 -11.62
CA HIS A 999 3.84 -22.16 -10.67
C HIS A 999 2.59 -22.90 -10.15
N PHE A 1000 2.27 -24.08 -10.69
CA PHE A 1000 1.28 -25.02 -10.17
C PHE A 1000 1.89 -26.12 -9.27
N TYR A 1001 3.18 -26.08 -8.91
CA TYR A 1001 3.79 -27.10 -8.04
C TYR A 1001 3.25 -27.06 -6.59
N GLY A 1002 2.66 -25.95 -6.14
CA GLY A 1002 1.89 -25.88 -4.88
C GLY A 1002 2.65 -26.40 -3.66
N VAL A 1003 1.95 -27.11 -2.77
CA VAL A 1003 2.53 -27.86 -1.62
C VAL A 1003 2.68 -29.36 -1.93
N MET A 1004 3.12 -29.69 -3.16
CA MET A 1004 3.17 -31.07 -3.70
C MET A 1004 3.81 -32.13 -2.78
N VAL A 1005 4.82 -31.79 -1.99
CA VAL A 1005 5.53 -32.75 -1.13
C VAL A 1005 4.69 -33.14 0.09
N GLU A 1006 3.96 -32.19 0.67
CA GLU A 1006 3.10 -32.49 1.82
C GLU A 1006 1.80 -33.19 1.35
N TRP A 1007 1.29 -32.89 0.14
CA TRP A 1007 0.31 -33.73 -0.55
C TRP A 1007 0.81 -35.16 -0.76
N SER A 1008 2.03 -35.35 -1.31
CA SER A 1008 2.60 -36.69 -1.51
C SER A 1008 2.68 -37.49 -0.21
N ARG A 1009 3.18 -36.87 0.87
CA ARG A 1009 3.33 -37.50 2.18
C ARG A 1009 2.00 -37.84 2.85
N ALA A 1010 0.98 -36.99 2.72
CA ALA A 1010 -0.37 -37.26 3.25
C ALA A 1010 -0.98 -38.57 2.69
N PHE A 1011 -0.55 -38.98 1.50
CA PHE A 1011 -0.92 -40.24 0.83
C PHE A 1011 0.24 -41.25 0.74
N GLY A 1012 1.15 -41.23 1.72
CA GLY A 1012 2.16 -42.28 1.91
C GLY A 1012 3.46 -42.12 1.10
N GLY A 1013 3.71 -40.94 0.55
CA GLY A 1013 4.89 -40.66 -0.29
C GLY A 1013 4.68 -41.02 -1.76
N CYS A 1014 3.48 -40.78 -2.30
CA CYS A 1014 3.16 -41.12 -3.69
C CYS A 1014 4.03 -40.31 -4.70
N PRO A 1015 4.46 -40.91 -5.84
CA PRO A 1015 5.35 -40.25 -6.80
C PRO A 1015 4.88 -38.89 -7.31
N ILE A 1016 5.82 -37.94 -7.37
CA ILE A 1016 5.65 -36.56 -7.83
C ILE A 1016 6.32 -36.42 -9.20
N TRP A 1017 5.56 -36.44 -10.28
CA TRP A 1017 6.06 -36.50 -11.66
C TRP A 1017 6.38 -35.10 -12.20
N ILE A 1018 7.67 -34.80 -12.34
CA ILE A 1018 8.17 -33.48 -12.78
C ILE A 1018 8.95 -33.63 -14.11
N PRO A 1019 8.72 -32.76 -15.11
CA PRO A 1019 9.50 -32.78 -16.34
C PRO A 1019 10.99 -32.48 -16.07
N SER A 1020 11.93 -33.25 -16.60
CA SER A 1020 13.38 -32.99 -16.44
C SER A 1020 13.80 -31.59 -16.89
N ALA A 1021 13.16 -31.06 -17.94
CA ALA A 1021 13.42 -29.69 -18.41
C ALA A 1021 13.02 -28.63 -17.37
N ASP A 1022 12.05 -28.92 -16.50
CA ASP A 1022 11.65 -28.04 -15.41
C ASP A 1022 12.30 -28.38 -14.05
N ARG A 1023 13.26 -29.33 -14.00
CA ARG A 1023 13.93 -29.74 -12.75
C ARG A 1023 14.57 -28.56 -12.00
N ALA A 1024 15.08 -27.56 -12.73
CA ALA A 1024 15.64 -26.34 -12.17
C ALA A 1024 14.61 -25.45 -11.43
N TRP A 1025 13.31 -25.62 -11.69
CA TRP A 1025 12.25 -24.88 -11.01
C TRP A 1025 11.71 -25.60 -9.77
N VAL A 1026 12.22 -26.78 -9.42
CA VAL A 1026 11.83 -27.50 -8.20
C VAL A 1026 12.40 -26.78 -6.97
N GLN A 1027 11.57 -25.95 -6.32
CA GLN A 1027 11.98 -25.21 -5.13
C GLN A 1027 11.97 -26.08 -3.86
N ARG A 1028 11.08 -27.07 -3.80
CA ARG A 1028 10.89 -28.02 -2.70
C ARG A 1028 11.32 -29.42 -3.18
N ASP A 1029 12.54 -29.82 -2.84
CA ASP A 1029 13.05 -31.14 -3.22
C ASP A 1029 12.62 -32.23 -2.22
N ASP A 1030 12.39 -33.45 -2.71
CA ASP A 1030 11.99 -34.63 -1.93
C ASP A 1030 12.23 -35.94 -2.75
N PRO A 1031 12.60 -37.07 -2.10
CA PRO A 1031 12.80 -38.36 -2.79
C PRO A 1031 11.59 -38.92 -3.55
N ALA A 1032 10.37 -38.43 -3.29
CA ALA A 1032 9.19 -38.79 -4.08
C ALA A 1032 9.19 -38.20 -5.51
N ILE A 1033 10.09 -37.26 -5.82
CA ILE A 1033 10.16 -36.61 -7.14
C ILE A 1033 10.75 -37.56 -8.19
N VAL A 1034 9.96 -37.83 -9.24
CA VAL A 1034 10.34 -38.66 -10.38
C VAL A 1034 10.39 -37.80 -11.63
N GLU A 1035 11.59 -37.69 -12.18
CA GLU A 1035 11.83 -36.98 -13.45
C GLU A 1035 11.31 -37.77 -14.66
N TRP A 1036 10.70 -37.07 -15.62
CA TRP A 1036 10.24 -37.64 -16.90
C TRP A 1036 10.43 -36.64 -18.07
N GLY A 1037 10.19 -37.09 -19.30
CA GLY A 1037 10.19 -36.21 -20.47
C GLY A 1037 9.48 -36.82 -21.67
N GLY A 1038 9.09 -35.96 -22.62
CA GLY A 1038 8.42 -36.34 -23.87
C GLY A 1038 6.97 -36.80 -23.67
N THR A 1039 6.75 -38.07 -23.36
CA THR A 1039 5.43 -38.65 -23.12
C THR A 1039 5.54 -39.79 -22.12
N LYS A 1040 4.64 -39.82 -21.13
CA LYS A 1040 4.67 -40.78 -20.04
C LYS A 1040 3.25 -41.22 -19.66
N GLU A 1041 2.90 -42.47 -19.97
CA GLU A 1041 1.72 -43.10 -19.34
C GLU A 1041 2.02 -43.35 -17.86
N LEU A 1042 1.10 -42.91 -17.01
CA LEU A 1042 1.15 -43.01 -15.55
C LEU A 1042 0.46 -44.29 -15.05
N THR A 1043 -0.70 -44.56 -15.63
CA THR A 1043 -1.56 -45.73 -15.39
C THR A 1043 -2.47 -45.87 -16.64
N PRO A 1044 -3.01 -47.06 -16.97
CA PRO A 1044 -3.64 -47.30 -18.27
C PRO A 1044 -4.72 -46.28 -18.65
N GLY A 1045 -4.51 -45.56 -19.75
CA GLY A 1045 -5.42 -44.51 -20.23
C GLY A 1045 -5.26 -43.14 -19.55
N LEU A 1046 -4.14 -42.90 -18.84
CA LEU A 1046 -3.80 -41.63 -18.22
C LEU A 1046 -2.33 -41.24 -18.55
N THR A 1047 -2.16 -40.25 -19.43
CA THR A 1047 -0.88 -39.99 -20.12
C THR A 1047 -0.45 -38.53 -20.03
N LEU A 1048 0.74 -38.30 -19.47
CA LEU A 1048 1.43 -37.02 -19.47
C LEU A 1048 2.10 -36.77 -20.83
N ILE A 1049 1.95 -35.54 -21.32
CA ILE A 1049 2.39 -35.11 -22.65
C ILE A 1049 3.17 -33.81 -22.49
N GLN A 1050 4.49 -33.81 -22.73
CA GLN A 1050 5.33 -32.62 -22.64
C GLN A 1050 5.20 -31.79 -23.92
N THR A 1051 4.51 -30.65 -23.84
CA THR A 1051 4.26 -29.74 -24.96
C THR A 1051 5.27 -28.60 -25.06
N GLY A 1052 5.93 -28.25 -23.95
CA GLY A 1052 6.68 -27.01 -23.77
C GLY A 1052 5.77 -25.77 -23.87
N GLY A 1053 6.33 -24.63 -24.26
CA GLY A 1053 5.59 -23.38 -24.44
C GLY A 1053 5.84 -22.40 -23.29
N HIS A 1054 4.90 -22.35 -22.34
CA HIS A 1054 5.01 -21.44 -21.20
C HIS A 1054 6.28 -21.68 -20.37
N PHE A 1055 6.65 -22.95 -20.16
CA PHE A 1055 7.95 -23.43 -19.71
C PHE A 1055 8.46 -24.53 -20.65
N GLU A 1056 9.76 -24.86 -20.62
CA GLU A 1056 10.32 -25.92 -21.47
C GLU A 1056 9.80 -27.31 -21.10
N GLY A 1057 9.58 -27.55 -19.81
CA GLY A 1057 8.93 -28.75 -19.30
C GLY A 1057 7.40 -28.76 -19.40
N SER A 1058 6.76 -27.64 -19.77
CA SER A 1058 5.29 -27.52 -19.71
C SER A 1058 4.56 -28.70 -20.36
N ALA A 1059 3.55 -29.19 -19.67
CA ALA A 1059 2.84 -30.41 -20.03
C ALA A 1059 1.32 -30.25 -19.97
N VAL A 1060 0.64 -31.23 -20.55
CA VAL A 1060 -0.80 -31.47 -20.41
C VAL A 1060 -1.03 -32.94 -20.05
N LEU A 1061 -2.15 -33.21 -19.38
CA LEU A 1061 -2.52 -34.58 -19.00
C LEU A 1061 -3.74 -35.02 -19.82
N HIS A 1062 -3.58 -36.10 -20.59
CA HIS A 1062 -4.67 -36.74 -21.30
C HIS A 1062 -5.26 -37.87 -20.46
N TRP A 1063 -6.59 -37.85 -20.28
CA TRP A 1063 -7.34 -38.89 -19.59
C TRP A 1063 -8.33 -39.51 -20.57
N ALA A 1064 -8.02 -40.71 -21.09
CA ALA A 1064 -8.78 -41.35 -22.16
C ALA A 1064 -10.21 -41.75 -21.75
N ALA A 1065 -10.41 -42.11 -20.48
CA ALA A 1065 -11.73 -42.46 -19.94
C ALA A 1065 -12.59 -41.23 -19.59
N GLY A 1066 -12.00 -40.03 -19.54
CA GLY A 1066 -12.72 -38.78 -19.30
C GLY A 1066 -13.69 -38.43 -20.42
N ALA A 1067 -14.51 -37.40 -20.20
CA ALA A 1067 -15.60 -37.04 -21.12
C ALA A 1067 -16.50 -38.23 -21.51
N ASP A 1068 -16.90 -39.05 -20.54
CA ASP A 1068 -17.69 -40.26 -20.73
C ASP A 1068 -17.07 -41.22 -21.80
N GLY A 1069 -15.76 -41.45 -21.71
CA GLY A 1069 -14.98 -42.30 -22.63
C GLY A 1069 -14.59 -41.65 -23.96
N ARG A 1070 -14.81 -40.34 -24.14
CA ARG A 1070 -14.41 -39.58 -25.35
C ARG A 1070 -13.09 -38.80 -25.17
N GLY A 1071 -12.45 -38.96 -24.01
CA GLY A 1071 -11.20 -38.33 -23.63
C GLY A 1071 -11.36 -36.91 -23.10
N ALA A 1072 -10.57 -36.58 -22.08
CA ALA A 1072 -10.43 -35.23 -21.56
C ALA A 1072 -8.95 -34.78 -21.59
N LEU A 1073 -8.72 -33.48 -21.77
CA LEU A 1073 -7.39 -32.86 -21.67
C LEU A 1073 -7.35 -31.86 -20.50
N LEU A 1074 -6.44 -32.08 -19.56
CA LEU A 1074 -6.23 -31.22 -18.40
C LEU A 1074 -5.02 -30.32 -18.66
N VAL A 1075 -5.18 -29.01 -18.46
CA VAL A 1075 -4.28 -27.98 -19.03
C VAL A 1075 -3.98 -26.82 -18.07
N GLY A 1076 -2.73 -26.36 -18.08
CA GLY A 1076 -2.28 -25.10 -17.50
C GLY A 1076 -2.14 -23.98 -18.54
N ASP A 1077 -1.00 -23.30 -18.56
CA ASP A 1077 -0.86 -22.00 -19.24
C ASP A 1077 -0.56 -22.12 -20.75
N THR A 1078 0.18 -23.16 -21.14
CA THR A 1078 0.47 -23.44 -22.56
C THR A 1078 -0.79 -23.57 -23.41
N ILE A 1079 -1.91 -24.05 -22.85
CA ILE A 1079 -3.20 -24.21 -23.54
C ILE A 1079 -4.36 -23.73 -22.63
N THR A 1080 -4.29 -22.51 -22.09
CA THR A 1080 -5.31 -22.01 -21.14
C THR A 1080 -6.69 -21.94 -21.78
N VAL A 1081 -7.69 -22.56 -21.15
CA VAL A 1081 -9.11 -22.32 -21.44
C VAL A 1081 -9.45 -20.89 -21.03
N VAL A 1082 -9.78 -20.04 -22.01
CA VAL A 1082 -10.07 -18.61 -21.75
C VAL A 1082 -11.44 -18.44 -21.09
N PRO A 1083 -11.79 -17.27 -20.52
CA PRO A 1083 -13.07 -17.07 -19.83
C PRO A 1083 -14.34 -17.30 -20.67
N ASP A 1084 -14.25 -17.38 -22.01
CA ASP A 1084 -15.38 -17.71 -22.90
C ASP A 1084 -15.66 -19.23 -23.01
N VAL A 1085 -14.76 -20.08 -22.48
CA VAL A 1085 -14.74 -21.56 -22.54
C VAL A 1085 -14.97 -22.21 -23.92
N ARG A 1086 -14.86 -21.44 -24.99
CA ARG A 1086 -15.06 -21.83 -26.40
C ARG A 1086 -13.78 -21.71 -27.23
N ALA A 1087 -12.73 -21.20 -26.61
CA ALA A 1087 -11.39 -21.07 -27.17
C ALA A 1087 -10.31 -21.33 -26.10
N VAL A 1088 -9.08 -21.48 -26.58
CA VAL A 1088 -7.87 -21.49 -25.74
C VAL A 1088 -6.91 -20.38 -26.17
N SER A 1089 -5.96 -20.05 -25.30
CA SER A 1089 -4.85 -19.12 -25.58
C SER A 1089 -3.49 -19.79 -25.38
N PHE A 1090 -2.48 -19.21 -26.04
CA PHE A 1090 -1.12 -19.74 -26.12
C PHE A 1090 -0.13 -18.63 -25.74
N MET A 1091 0.13 -18.45 -24.44
CA MET A 1091 1.01 -17.37 -23.95
C MET A 1091 2.32 -17.92 -23.40
N ARG A 1092 3.41 -17.17 -23.66
CA ARG A 1092 4.68 -17.31 -22.94
C ARG A 1092 4.57 -16.72 -21.52
N SER A 1093 3.72 -15.70 -21.35
CA SER A 1093 3.39 -15.09 -20.05
C SER A 1093 1.95 -14.58 -20.05
N TYR A 1094 1.13 -14.97 -19.07
CA TYR A 1094 -0.15 -14.29 -18.84
C TYR A 1094 -0.02 -12.96 -18.10
N PRO A 1095 0.78 -12.84 -17.01
CA PRO A 1095 0.99 -11.56 -16.33
C PRO A 1095 1.44 -10.44 -17.25
N ASN A 1096 2.37 -10.74 -18.17
CA ASN A 1096 2.93 -9.77 -19.12
C ASN A 1096 2.28 -9.85 -20.53
N LEU A 1097 1.23 -10.67 -20.69
CA LEU A 1097 0.46 -10.89 -21.93
C LEU A 1097 1.33 -11.21 -23.18
N ILE A 1098 2.45 -11.90 -22.98
CA ILE A 1098 3.43 -12.22 -24.03
C ILE A 1098 2.97 -13.46 -24.80
N PRO A 1099 2.79 -13.39 -26.14
CA PRO A 1099 2.38 -14.54 -26.96
C PRO A 1099 3.46 -15.62 -27.07
N LEU A 1100 3.08 -16.89 -27.28
CA LEU A 1100 4.00 -17.91 -27.77
C LEU A 1100 4.35 -17.67 -29.25
N PRO A 1101 5.58 -17.99 -29.69
CA PRO A 1101 5.96 -17.89 -31.10
C PRO A 1101 5.31 -19.01 -31.94
N ALA A 1102 5.32 -18.80 -33.25
CA ALA A 1102 4.48 -19.55 -34.18
C ALA A 1102 4.88 -21.01 -34.40
N ASP A 1103 6.17 -21.31 -34.25
CA ASP A 1103 6.78 -22.63 -34.29
C ASP A 1103 6.47 -23.42 -33.01
N GLU A 1104 6.52 -22.78 -31.84
CA GLU A 1104 6.08 -23.42 -30.59
C GLU A 1104 4.60 -23.78 -30.62
N ILE A 1105 3.72 -22.90 -31.09
CA ILE A 1105 2.29 -23.21 -31.24
C ILE A 1105 2.06 -24.38 -32.22
N ARG A 1106 2.83 -24.46 -33.32
CA ARG A 1106 2.79 -25.61 -34.24
C ARG A 1106 3.26 -26.90 -33.55
N ARG A 1107 4.32 -26.84 -32.75
CA ARG A 1107 4.83 -27.98 -31.95
C ARG A 1107 3.78 -28.46 -30.96
N ILE A 1108 3.22 -27.58 -30.14
CA ILE A 1108 2.18 -27.89 -29.15
C ILE A 1108 1.00 -28.62 -29.82
N LEU A 1109 0.51 -28.10 -30.96
CA LEU A 1109 -0.53 -28.78 -31.73
C LEU A 1109 -0.10 -30.17 -32.20
N ALA A 1110 1.06 -30.30 -32.83
CA ALA A 1110 1.56 -31.59 -33.33
C ALA A 1110 1.70 -32.63 -32.21
N THR A 1111 2.07 -32.20 -31.00
CA THR A 1111 2.24 -33.06 -29.82
C THR A 1111 0.89 -33.50 -29.21
N VAL A 1112 -0.15 -32.66 -29.17
CA VAL A 1112 -1.47 -33.04 -28.62
C VAL A 1112 -2.43 -33.66 -29.64
N ARG A 1113 -2.23 -33.40 -30.95
CA ARG A 1113 -3.08 -33.92 -32.05
C ARG A 1113 -3.28 -35.45 -32.07
N PRO A 1114 -2.34 -36.32 -31.65
CA PRO A 1114 -2.56 -37.78 -31.61
C PRO A 1114 -3.61 -38.25 -30.59
N TYR A 1115 -3.95 -37.42 -29.61
CA TYR A 1115 -4.84 -37.77 -28.50
C TYR A 1115 -6.26 -37.29 -28.77
N ALA A 1116 -7.25 -38.16 -28.62
CA ALA A 1116 -8.66 -37.81 -28.75
C ALA A 1116 -9.18 -37.19 -27.44
N PHE A 1117 -9.72 -35.98 -27.49
CA PHE A 1117 -10.33 -35.34 -26.32
C PHE A 1117 -11.50 -34.42 -26.69
N GLU A 1118 -12.61 -34.62 -25.99
CA GLU A 1118 -13.86 -33.88 -26.16
C GLU A 1118 -13.98 -32.72 -25.16
N ARG A 1119 -13.53 -32.91 -23.91
CA ARG A 1119 -13.54 -31.88 -22.85
C ARG A 1119 -12.12 -31.34 -22.59
N ILE A 1120 -12.01 -30.07 -22.18
CA ILE A 1120 -10.76 -29.44 -21.74
C ILE A 1120 -10.96 -28.80 -20.36
N TYR A 1121 -10.13 -29.14 -19.38
CA TYR A 1121 -10.23 -28.65 -18.00
C TYR A 1121 -9.02 -27.80 -17.63
N GLY A 1122 -9.25 -26.51 -17.35
CA GLY A 1122 -8.22 -25.56 -16.93
C GLY A 1122 -8.02 -25.47 -15.41
N GLY A 1123 -6.81 -25.07 -15.01
CA GLY A 1123 -6.35 -24.88 -13.63
C GLY A 1123 -7.02 -23.77 -12.78
N TRP A 1124 -8.13 -23.18 -13.24
CA TRP A 1124 -8.99 -22.28 -12.45
C TRP A 1124 -10.44 -22.77 -12.44
N TRP A 1125 -11.20 -22.37 -11.42
CA TRP A 1125 -12.63 -22.64 -11.32
C TRP A 1125 -13.41 -22.17 -12.56
N ASP A 1126 -14.36 -23.00 -12.98
CA ASP A 1126 -15.26 -22.80 -14.12
C ASP A 1126 -14.57 -22.54 -15.49
N ARG A 1127 -13.27 -22.84 -15.63
CA ARG A 1127 -12.56 -22.90 -16.92
C ARG A 1127 -12.66 -24.30 -17.52
N VAL A 1128 -13.81 -24.63 -18.11
CA VAL A 1128 -14.06 -25.96 -18.71
C VAL A 1128 -14.70 -25.84 -20.09
N THR A 1129 -13.98 -26.26 -21.13
CA THR A 1129 -14.50 -26.47 -22.47
C THR A 1129 -15.29 -27.78 -22.49
N GLN A 1130 -16.59 -27.71 -22.76
CA GLN A 1130 -17.54 -28.82 -22.56
C GLN A 1130 -17.62 -29.82 -23.74
N SER A 1131 -17.20 -29.42 -24.94
CA SER A 1131 -17.32 -30.19 -26.18
C SER A 1131 -16.36 -29.71 -27.27
N ASP A 1132 -16.20 -30.49 -28.36
CA ASP A 1132 -15.35 -30.19 -29.52
C ASP A 1132 -13.85 -29.94 -29.15
N GLY A 1133 -13.37 -30.42 -28.00
CA GLY A 1133 -12.07 -30.05 -27.39
C GLY A 1133 -10.88 -29.97 -28.37
N GLN A 1134 -10.60 -31.05 -29.10
CA GLN A 1134 -9.51 -31.09 -30.09
C GLN A 1134 -9.65 -29.99 -31.18
N ARG A 1135 -10.88 -29.76 -31.67
CA ARG A 1135 -11.18 -28.69 -32.64
C ARG A 1135 -11.14 -27.30 -32.03
N VAL A 1136 -11.47 -27.15 -30.75
CA VAL A 1136 -11.33 -25.89 -30.00
C VAL A 1136 -9.87 -25.46 -29.94
N VAL A 1137 -8.95 -26.40 -29.65
CA VAL A 1137 -7.50 -26.14 -29.65
C VAL A 1137 -7.01 -25.76 -31.05
N GLU A 1138 -7.29 -26.56 -32.08
CA GLU A 1138 -6.84 -26.26 -33.45
C GLU A 1138 -7.41 -24.94 -33.99
N ARG A 1139 -8.71 -24.68 -33.81
CA ARG A 1139 -9.36 -23.43 -34.24
C ARG A 1139 -8.73 -22.22 -33.56
N SER A 1140 -8.41 -22.34 -32.26
CA SER A 1140 -7.79 -21.27 -31.49
C SER A 1140 -6.37 -21.00 -31.96
N ALA A 1141 -5.57 -22.04 -32.23
CA ALA A 1141 -4.22 -21.92 -32.74
C ALA A 1141 -4.17 -21.35 -34.17
N ARG A 1142 -5.02 -21.82 -35.09
CA ARG A 1142 -5.17 -21.24 -36.45
C ARG A 1142 -5.53 -19.76 -36.39
N ARG A 1143 -6.43 -19.37 -35.46
CA ARG A 1143 -6.76 -17.96 -35.17
C ARG A 1143 -5.54 -17.20 -34.63
N TYR A 1144 -4.76 -17.81 -33.74
CA TYR A 1144 -3.60 -17.20 -33.08
C TYR A 1144 -2.45 -16.94 -34.06
N LEU A 1145 -2.03 -17.95 -34.84
CA LEU A 1145 -0.96 -17.83 -35.83
C LEU A 1145 -1.22 -16.73 -36.86
N LYS A 1146 -2.48 -16.57 -37.28
CA LYS A 1146 -2.91 -15.49 -38.18
C LYS A 1146 -2.69 -14.10 -37.58
N TRP A 1147 -2.91 -13.92 -36.27
CA TRP A 1147 -2.73 -12.63 -35.61
C TRP A 1147 -1.26 -12.28 -35.38
N ILE A 1148 -0.40 -13.26 -35.06
CA ILE A 1148 1.06 -13.04 -34.95
C ILE A 1148 1.79 -13.04 -36.31
N GLY A 1149 1.06 -12.86 -37.43
CA GLY A 1149 1.59 -12.73 -38.78
C GLY A 1149 2.10 -14.02 -39.44
N ALA A 1150 2.10 -15.15 -38.75
CA ALA A 1150 2.76 -16.39 -39.15
C ALA A 1150 1.93 -17.25 -40.11
N SER A 1151 1.65 -16.70 -41.29
CA SER A 1151 0.84 -17.33 -42.34
C SER A 1151 1.56 -18.51 -43.01
N GLY A 1152 1.15 -19.72 -42.66
CA GLY A 1152 1.59 -20.99 -43.27
C GLY A 1152 0.85 -22.16 -42.62
N ASP A 1153 0.57 -23.21 -43.39
CA ASP A 1153 -0.42 -24.26 -43.07
C ASP A 1153 -0.15 -25.05 -41.77
N LEU A 1154 -1.19 -25.74 -41.28
CA LEU A 1154 -1.32 -26.27 -39.91
C LEU A 1154 -2.10 -27.60 -39.82
#